data_AF-A0A9E7KQ65-F1
#
_entry.id   AF-A0A9E7KQ65-F1
#
_cell.length_a   1.000
_cell.length_b   1.000
_cell.length_c   1.000
_cell.angle_alpha   90.00
_cell.angle_beta   90.00
_cell.angle_gamma   90.00
#
_symmetry.space_group_name_H-M   'P 1'
#
loop_
_entity.id
_entity.type
_entity.pdbx_description
1 polymer ?
#
loop_
_entity_poly.entity_id
_entity_poly.type
_entity_poly.pdbx_seq_one_letter_code
_entity_poly.pdbx_strand_id
1 'polypeptide(L)'
;MAGAAAPPKQDELVPHPVKDQLPNVSFCINSPPPWPEAILLGFQHYLVMLGTTVIIPTALVPQMGGGNDEKARVIQTLLFVAGINTLLQTYFGTCLPAVMGGSYTFVAPTISIILAGRYSNIVDPHEKFLHIMRGTQGALIVASTLQIIVGFSGLWRNVTRFLSPLSAVPLVALAGFGLYELGFPGVAKCVEIGLPVIILLVIFSQYIPHAIHSERPVFDRFAVIFSIAIVWVYAYFLTIGGAYRHSPQKTQLHCRTDRSGLVGGAPWIRVPYPFQWGAPTFDAGEAFAMMAASLVALVESTGTFIAVARYASATPVPPSVLSRGIGWQGIGILLDGLFGTANGSSVSVENAGLLALTRVGSRRVVQISAGFMIFFSILGKFGAVFASIPAPIFAALYCILFAYVGAAGVSFLQFCNLNSFRTKFILGFSIFMGLSVPQYFNEYTSVAGYGPVHTGARWFNDIINVIFSSKPFVAGFVAFFLDNTLHRNDSAVRKDRGYHWWQKFRSFKGDQRSDEFYRLPFNLNKFFPSGWTWNCLSFNSVLMSLQEEKLLSFKNVLVKKRPPTSSCSWLKAAFFSATLFSSSSVAVYQRHRQPAVEIRRERRKMGNCQAAEVATVVIQHPGGRVERLYWPTSAADVMKSNPGYHVALVTLYVSETKTDSGAGTVRFTRVRLLKPRDVLLLGQVYRLITSQGSIRAASRPFPDSLLVSLIPDALPEVAKALRQRKHEKLKKSQAESIRKQQQEQQHGTNDQGTDPARQETEEDSDATHQVESCSQYSMTCSRQQIRRGIGKRAARRWQQEAAIGVLRFRASQKPGANRATIASCVHNTKTKPRRTSHA
;
A
#
# COMPACT_ATOMS: atom_id res chain seq x y z
N MET A 1 8.61 0.00 64.43
CA MET A 1 9.20 -0.17 63.08
C MET A 1 8.14 0.23 62.06
N ALA A 2 8.44 1.14 61.13
CA ALA A 2 7.48 1.52 60.09
C ALA A 2 7.65 0.60 58.86
N GLY A 3 6.56 0.00 58.38
CA GLY A 3 6.58 -0.79 57.15
C GLY A 3 6.67 0.11 55.93
N ALA A 4 7.77 0.06 55.20
CA ALA A 4 7.94 0.84 53.97
C ALA A 4 6.89 0.42 52.92
N ALA A 5 6.08 1.38 52.46
CA ALA A 5 5.14 1.14 51.37
C ALA A 5 5.89 0.76 50.10
N ALA A 6 5.46 -0.32 49.42
CA ALA A 6 6.06 -0.72 48.16
C ALA A 6 5.95 0.42 47.12
N PRO A 7 7.02 0.72 46.36
CA PRO A 7 7.00 1.83 45.42
C PRO A 7 5.89 1.64 44.37
N PRO A 8 5.24 2.73 43.90
CA PRO A 8 4.26 2.63 42.83
C PRO A 8 4.92 1.99 41.62
N LYS A 9 4.24 1.00 41.02
CA LYS A 9 4.71 0.39 39.78
C LYS A 9 4.84 1.49 38.74
N GLN A 10 6.07 1.70 38.26
CA GLN A 10 6.30 2.50 37.07
C GLN A 10 5.46 1.90 35.93
N ASP A 11 4.72 2.74 35.20
CA ASP A 11 4.05 2.32 33.98
C ASP A 11 5.14 2.04 32.94
N GLU A 12 5.64 0.79 32.94
CA GLU A 12 6.62 0.27 32.01
C GLU A 12 6.18 0.62 30.58
N LEU A 13 7.03 1.35 29.85
CA LEU A 13 6.76 1.83 28.50
C LEU A 13 6.79 0.67 27.49
N VAL A 14 5.75 -0.16 27.56
CA VAL A 14 5.57 -1.33 26.69
C VAL A 14 5.62 -0.85 25.22
N PRO A 15 6.57 -1.36 24.41
CA PRO A 15 6.69 -0.96 23.01
C PRO A 15 5.38 -1.23 22.28
N HIS A 16 5.01 -0.33 21.36
CA HIS A 16 3.71 -0.38 20.69
C HIS A 16 3.40 -1.79 20.15
N PRO A 17 2.27 -2.41 20.55
CA PRO A 17 2.02 -3.81 20.25
C PRO A 17 1.91 -4.02 18.73
N VAL A 18 2.64 -5.02 18.25
CA VAL A 18 2.67 -5.44 16.85
C VAL A 18 1.26 -5.84 16.40
N LYS A 19 0.79 -5.31 15.27
CA LYS A 19 -0.57 -5.56 14.76
C LYS A 19 -0.53 -6.01 13.30
N ASP A 20 -1.06 -7.19 13.03
CA ASP A 20 -1.24 -7.74 11.67
C ASP A 20 -2.07 -6.81 10.76
N GLN A 21 -3.01 -6.06 11.35
CA GLN A 21 -3.97 -5.18 10.66
C GLN A 21 -3.96 -3.77 11.29
N LEU A 22 -4.23 -2.73 10.47
CA LEU A 22 -4.28 -1.36 10.98
C LEU A 22 -5.61 -1.07 11.71
N PRO A 23 -5.56 -0.47 12.92
CA PRO A 23 -6.75 0.06 13.58
C PRO A 23 -7.28 1.32 12.85
N ASN A 24 -8.45 1.80 13.26
CA ASN A 24 -9.06 3.07 12.82
C ASN A 24 -9.40 3.19 11.31
N VAL A 25 -9.36 2.08 10.56
CA VAL A 25 -9.93 2.01 9.21
C VAL A 25 -11.47 2.07 9.29
N SER A 26 -12.07 2.95 8.49
CA SER A 26 -13.52 3.26 8.51
C SER A 26 -14.36 2.19 7.83
N PHE A 27 -13.86 1.67 6.71
CA PHE A 27 -14.55 0.67 5.88
C PHE A 27 -13.52 -0.34 5.37
N CYS A 28 -13.86 -1.62 5.46
CA CYS A 28 -12.96 -2.75 5.16
C CYS A 28 -13.25 -3.28 3.75
N ILE A 29 -12.40 -4.17 3.22
CA ILE A 29 -12.56 -4.79 1.89
C ILE A 29 -14.00 -5.25 1.63
N ASN A 30 -14.58 -6.00 2.56
CA ASN A 30 -15.92 -6.59 2.48
C ASN A 30 -17.04 -5.74 3.12
N SER A 31 -16.73 -4.57 3.70
CA SER A 31 -17.68 -3.70 4.39
C SER A 31 -17.80 -2.37 3.64
N PRO A 32 -18.72 -2.27 2.65
CA PRO A 32 -18.82 -1.10 1.79
C PRO A 32 -19.57 0.07 2.47
N PRO A 33 -19.20 1.32 2.15
CA PRO A 33 -20.00 2.49 2.51
C PRO A 33 -21.40 2.48 1.85
N PRO A 34 -22.34 3.30 2.37
CA PRO A 34 -23.63 3.56 1.72
C PRO A 34 -23.45 4.04 0.28
N TRP A 35 -24.37 3.70 -0.61
CA TRP A 35 -24.22 3.94 -2.06
C TRP A 35 -23.79 5.37 -2.46
N PRO A 36 -24.37 6.47 -1.93
CA PRO A 36 -23.92 7.82 -2.30
C PRO A 36 -22.46 8.11 -1.92
N GLU A 37 -22.05 7.67 -0.71
CA GLU A 37 -20.66 7.78 -0.24
C GLU A 37 -19.73 6.89 -1.07
N ALA A 38 -20.16 5.67 -1.41
CA ALA A 38 -19.40 4.76 -2.27
C ALA A 38 -19.17 5.31 -3.68
N ILE A 39 -20.16 6.03 -4.24
CA ILE A 39 -20.08 6.65 -5.56
C ILE A 39 -19.12 7.85 -5.54
N LEU A 40 -19.25 8.75 -4.56
CA LEU A 40 -18.35 9.91 -4.43
C LEU A 40 -16.89 9.49 -4.19
N LEU A 41 -16.66 8.46 -3.37
CA LEU A 41 -15.31 7.92 -3.15
C LEU A 41 -14.78 7.19 -4.39
N GLY A 42 -15.63 6.52 -5.17
CA GLY A 42 -15.25 5.92 -6.44
C GLY A 42 -14.82 6.98 -7.47
N PHE A 43 -15.54 8.11 -7.51
CA PHE A 43 -15.16 9.27 -8.31
C PHE A 43 -13.83 9.90 -7.85
N GLN A 44 -13.57 9.94 -6.54
CA GLN A 44 -12.28 10.42 -6.00
C GLN A 44 -11.09 9.53 -6.43
N HIS A 45 -11.24 8.20 -6.41
CA HIS A 45 -10.25 7.27 -6.96
C HIS A 45 -10.05 7.47 -8.48
N TYR A 46 -11.10 7.78 -9.22
CA TYR A 46 -11.01 8.08 -10.65
C TYR A 46 -10.19 9.36 -10.89
N LEU A 47 -10.49 10.45 -10.18
CA LEU A 47 -9.73 11.70 -10.29
C LEU A 47 -8.24 11.51 -9.98
N VAL A 48 -7.90 10.71 -8.95
CA VAL A 48 -6.50 10.45 -8.59
C VAL A 48 -5.77 9.61 -9.66
N MET A 49 -6.44 8.62 -10.27
CA MET A 49 -5.88 7.83 -11.38
C MET A 49 -5.75 8.62 -12.69
N LEU A 50 -6.65 9.59 -12.91
CA LEU A 50 -6.66 10.43 -14.11
C LEU A 50 -5.34 11.21 -14.29
N GLY A 51 -4.71 11.64 -13.19
CA GLY A 51 -3.46 12.38 -13.23
C GLY A 51 -2.32 11.63 -13.94
N THR A 52 -2.06 10.37 -13.57
CA THR A 52 -1.00 9.55 -14.19
C THR A 52 -1.37 9.19 -15.63
N THR A 53 -2.65 8.88 -15.87
CA THR A 53 -3.23 8.61 -17.19
C THR A 53 -3.18 9.80 -18.16
N VAL A 54 -3.15 11.04 -17.68
CA VAL A 54 -2.99 12.24 -18.52
C VAL A 54 -1.52 12.61 -18.71
N ILE A 55 -0.71 12.55 -17.66
CA ILE A 55 0.70 12.97 -17.72
C ILE A 55 1.51 12.09 -18.68
N ILE A 56 1.31 10.77 -18.68
CA ILE A 56 2.10 9.83 -19.49
C ILE A 56 1.89 10.06 -21.00
N PRO A 57 0.66 10.05 -21.57
CA PRO A 57 0.46 10.36 -22.99
C PRO A 57 0.80 11.80 -23.36
N THR A 58 0.63 12.77 -22.44
CA THR A 58 1.02 14.17 -22.67
C THR A 58 2.54 14.33 -22.81
N ALA A 59 3.34 13.46 -22.19
CA ALA A 59 4.78 13.40 -22.40
C ALA A 59 5.16 12.63 -23.68
N LEU A 60 4.50 11.50 -23.96
CA LEU A 60 4.89 10.58 -25.03
C LEU A 60 4.37 10.98 -26.43
N VAL A 61 3.08 11.26 -26.58
CA VAL A 61 2.44 11.41 -27.90
C VAL A 61 3.02 12.56 -28.75
N PRO A 62 3.34 13.75 -28.20
CA PRO A 62 3.99 14.79 -28.98
C PRO A 62 5.37 14.41 -29.52
N GLN A 63 6.12 13.56 -28.81
CA GLN A 63 7.44 13.07 -29.25
C GLN A 63 7.32 11.99 -30.35
N MET A 64 6.19 11.26 -30.38
CA MET A 64 5.85 10.33 -31.46
C MET A 64 5.44 11.03 -32.76
N GLY A 65 5.09 12.33 -32.71
CA GLY A 65 4.54 13.10 -33.84
C GLY A 65 3.01 13.30 -33.79
N GLY A 66 2.32 12.80 -32.77
CA GLY A 66 0.87 12.91 -32.62
C GLY A 66 0.41 14.26 -32.07
N GLY A 67 -0.73 14.75 -32.56
CA GLY A 67 -1.34 16.00 -32.17
C GLY A 67 -2.24 15.90 -30.93
N ASN A 68 -3.12 16.90 -30.76
CA ASN A 68 -4.08 16.90 -29.64
C ASN A 68 -5.12 15.77 -29.74
N ASP A 69 -5.45 15.34 -30.95
CA ASP A 69 -6.50 14.38 -31.25
C ASP A 69 -5.99 12.94 -31.00
N GLU A 70 -4.75 12.66 -31.38
CA GLU A 70 -4.02 11.44 -31.02
C GLU A 70 -3.83 11.38 -29.50
N LYS A 71 -3.38 12.47 -28.89
CA LYS A 71 -3.19 12.59 -27.43
C LYS A 71 -4.48 12.31 -26.67
N ALA A 72 -5.61 12.87 -27.11
CA ALA A 72 -6.92 12.61 -26.53
C ALA A 72 -7.37 11.14 -26.72
N ARG A 73 -7.18 10.56 -27.93
CA ARG A 73 -7.49 9.15 -28.23
C ARG A 73 -6.65 8.17 -27.39
N VAL A 74 -5.36 8.45 -27.16
CA VAL A 74 -4.47 7.64 -26.31
C VAL A 74 -4.89 7.75 -24.84
N ILE A 75 -5.18 8.94 -24.32
CA ILE A 75 -5.68 9.14 -22.94
C ILE A 75 -6.99 8.37 -22.73
N GLN A 76 -7.94 8.46 -23.66
CA GLN A 76 -9.20 7.69 -23.61
C GLN A 76 -8.95 6.17 -23.60
N THR A 77 -8.03 5.69 -24.44
CA THR A 77 -7.69 4.27 -24.52
C THR A 77 -7.02 3.77 -23.23
N LEU A 78 -6.03 4.49 -22.72
CA LEU A 78 -5.34 4.16 -21.46
C LEU A 78 -6.32 4.16 -20.28
N LEU A 79 -7.23 5.15 -20.20
CA LEU A 79 -8.27 5.22 -19.17
C LEU A 79 -9.25 4.03 -19.25
N PHE A 80 -9.69 3.65 -20.46
CA PHE A 80 -10.60 2.54 -20.68
C PHE A 80 -9.99 1.20 -20.24
N VAL A 81 -8.76 0.91 -20.67
CA VAL A 81 -8.05 -0.33 -20.34
C VAL A 81 -7.65 -0.36 -18.86
N ALA A 82 -7.24 0.76 -18.26
CA ALA A 82 -7.03 0.87 -16.81
C ALA A 82 -8.30 0.53 -15.99
N GLY A 83 -9.48 0.94 -16.47
CA GLY A 83 -10.77 0.53 -15.91
C GLY A 83 -10.99 -0.98 -15.97
N ILE A 84 -10.81 -1.59 -17.15
CA ILE A 84 -10.91 -3.06 -17.32
C ILE A 84 -9.92 -3.78 -16.41
N ASN A 85 -8.65 -3.36 -16.41
CA ASN A 85 -7.58 -3.95 -15.61
C ASN A 85 -7.88 -3.84 -14.10
N THR A 86 -8.49 -2.74 -13.64
CA THR A 86 -8.95 -2.58 -12.25
C THR A 86 -10.10 -3.54 -11.90
N LEU A 87 -11.04 -3.78 -12.82
CA LEU A 87 -12.08 -4.80 -12.60
C LEU A 87 -11.48 -6.21 -12.54
N LEU A 88 -10.59 -6.56 -13.48
CA LEU A 88 -9.90 -7.86 -13.47
C LEU A 88 -9.09 -8.06 -12.18
N GLN A 89 -8.40 -7.04 -11.69
CA GLN A 89 -7.58 -7.15 -10.48
C GLN A 89 -8.41 -7.25 -9.18
N THR A 90 -9.54 -6.53 -9.11
CA THR A 90 -10.45 -6.58 -7.96
C THR A 90 -11.32 -7.85 -7.91
N TYR A 91 -11.62 -8.48 -9.05
CA TYR A 91 -12.38 -9.73 -9.10
C TYR A 91 -11.52 -11.01 -9.14
N PHE A 92 -10.46 -11.05 -9.95
CA PHE A 92 -9.70 -12.29 -10.22
C PHE A 92 -8.22 -12.22 -9.82
N GLY A 93 -7.62 -11.03 -9.82
CA GLY A 93 -6.26 -10.77 -9.39
C GLY A 93 -6.06 -10.89 -7.87
N THR A 94 -5.46 -9.89 -7.23
CA THR A 94 -5.28 -9.93 -5.76
C THR A 94 -6.59 -9.89 -4.98
N CYS A 95 -7.71 -9.46 -5.57
CA CYS A 95 -8.98 -9.19 -4.88
C CYS A 95 -8.87 -8.09 -3.78
N LEU A 96 -7.79 -7.31 -3.80
CA LEU A 96 -7.62 -6.11 -2.99
C LEU A 96 -8.36 -4.91 -3.63
N PRO A 97 -8.59 -3.81 -2.90
CA PRO A 97 -8.98 -2.51 -3.48
C PRO A 97 -7.79 -1.85 -4.19
N ALA A 98 -7.21 -2.55 -5.18
CA ALA A 98 -6.07 -2.09 -5.97
C ALA A 98 -6.57 -1.53 -7.31
N VAL A 99 -6.27 -0.25 -7.56
CA VAL A 99 -6.46 0.40 -8.87
C VAL A 99 -5.29 0.04 -9.77
N MET A 100 -5.57 -0.29 -11.03
CA MET A 100 -4.58 -0.45 -12.10
C MET A 100 -4.57 0.80 -12.98
N GLY A 101 -3.40 1.19 -13.48
CA GLY A 101 -3.22 2.36 -14.34
C GLY A 101 -1.86 2.38 -15.02
N GLY A 102 -1.63 3.35 -15.91
CA GLY A 102 -0.37 3.46 -16.66
C GLY A 102 0.85 3.67 -15.75
N SER A 103 1.87 2.83 -15.88
CA SER A 103 3.09 2.87 -15.07
C SER A 103 4.18 3.72 -15.68
N TYR A 104 4.89 4.52 -14.88
CA TYR A 104 6.09 5.25 -15.33
C TYR A 104 7.26 4.32 -15.73
N THR A 105 7.26 3.07 -15.26
CA THR A 105 8.27 2.05 -15.61
C THR A 105 8.37 1.79 -17.12
N PHE A 106 7.26 1.96 -17.86
CA PHE A 106 7.22 1.78 -19.32
C PHE A 106 7.53 3.06 -20.10
N VAL A 107 7.62 4.23 -19.45
CA VAL A 107 7.92 5.51 -20.13
C VAL A 107 9.35 5.51 -20.70
N ALA A 108 10.33 5.06 -19.93
CA ALA A 108 11.73 4.98 -20.37
C ALA A 108 11.94 4.10 -21.62
N PRO A 109 11.50 2.82 -21.68
CA PRO A 109 11.62 2.03 -22.90
C PRO A 109 10.74 2.58 -24.04
N THR A 110 9.58 3.18 -23.77
CA THR A 110 8.79 3.82 -24.84
C THR A 110 9.54 5.00 -25.46
N ILE A 111 10.32 5.76 -24.69
CA ILE A 111 11.22 6.79 -25.23
C ILE A 111 12.36 6.16 -26.05
N SER A 112 12.91 5.00 -25.67
CA SER A 112 13.84 4.27 -26.53
C SER A 112 13.18 3.83 -27.86
N ILE A 113 11.92 3.40 -27.85
CA ILE A 113 11.17 3.08 -29.08
C ILE A 113 10.96 4.33 -29.94
N ILE A 114 10.53 5.46 -29.36
CA ILE A 114 10.37 6.74 -30.06
C ILE A 114 11.68 7.17 -30.75
N LEU A 115 12.81 6.94 -30.08
CA LEU A 115 14.16 7.28 -30.55
C LEU A 115 14.84 6.13 -31.30
N ALA A 116 14.09 5.14 -31.81
CA ALA A 116 14.64 4.07 -32.63
C ALA A 116 14.89 4.56 -34.07
N GLY A 117 16.09 4.29 -34.61
CA GLY A 117 16.50 4.75 -35.95
C GLY A 117 15.60 4.25 -37.09
N ARG A 118 14.82 3.17 -36.88
CA ARG A 118 13.82 2.70 -37.83
C ARG A 118 12.66 3.69 -38.07
N TYR A 119 12.53 4.72 -37.23
CA TYR A 119 11.54 5.80 -37.37
C TYR A 119 12.17 7.18 -37.69
N SER A 120 13.48 7.29 -37.93
CA SER A 120 14.10 8.59 -38.25
C SER A 120 13.77 9.08 -39.66
N ASN A 121 13.50 8.15 -40.58
CA ASN A 121 13.34 8.44 -42.01
C ASN A 121 11.88 8.71 -42.42
N ILE A 122 10.94 8.65 -41.47
CA ILE A 122 9.51 8.94 -41.70
C ILE A 122 9.30 10.44 -41.55
N VAL A 123 8.91 11.10 -42.65
CA VAL A 123 8.78 12.57 -42.72
C VAL A 123 7.42 13.05 -42.20
N ASP A 124 6.33 12.31 -42.45
CA ASP A 124 5.00 12.66 -41.93
C ASP A 124 4.90 12.36 -40.41
N PRO A 125 4.58 13.36 -39.56
CA PRO A 125 4.40 13.14 -38.13
C PRO A 125 3.27 12.15 -37.78
N HIS A 126 2.21 12.06 -38.58
CA HIS A 126 1.07 11.18 -38.28
C HIS A 126 1.39 9.71 -38.62
N GLU A 127 1.97 9.43 -39.79
CA GLU A 127 2.52 8.11 -40.15
C GLU A 127 3.57 7.66 -39.11
N LYS A 128 4.48 8.56 -38.72
CA LYS A 128 5.50 8.29 -37.70
C LYS A 128 4.87 7.91 -36.36
N PHE A 129 3.84 8.63 -35.93
CA PHE A 129 3.08 8.31 -34.72
C PHE A 129 2.45 6.91 -34.82
N LEU A 130 1.77 6.58 -35.93
CA LEU A 130 1.18 5.25 -36.14
C LEU A 130 2.24 4.14 -36.11
N HIS A 131 3.38 4.34 -36.76
CA HIS A 131 4.46 3.36 -36.80
C HIS A 131 5.08 3.10 -35.43
N ILE A 132 5.32 4.15 -34.63
CA ILE A 132 5.82 4.03 -33.25
C ILE A 132 4.77 3.36 -32.34
N MET A 133 3.49 3.70 -32.48
CA MET A 133 2.40 3.06 -31.73
C MET A 133 2.32 1.56 -32.03
N ARG A 134 2.42 1.15 -33.29
CA ARG A 134 2.40 -0.26 -33.71
C ARG A 134 3.59 -1.05 -33.18
N GLY A 135 4.78 -0.45 -33.09
CA GLY A 135 5.96 -1.06 -32.46
C GLY A 135 5.79 -1.22 -30.96
N THR A 136 5.32 -0.16 -30.29
CA THR A 136 5.02 -0.15 -28.86
C THR A 136 3.96 -1.19 -28.50
N GLN A 137 2.93 -1.37 -29.34
CA GLN A 137 1.94 -2.45 -29.22
C GLN A 137 2.58 -3.84 -29.29
N GLY A 138 3.40 -4.12 -30.32
CA GLY A 138 4.08 -5.41 -30.47
C GLY A 138 4.99 -5.73 -29.29
N ALA A 139 5.77 -4.74 -28.84
CA ALA A 139 6.66 -4.86 -27.69
C ALA A 139 5.91 -5.11 -26.37
N LEU A 140 4.79 -4.42 -26.12
CA LEU A 140 3.92 -4.66 -24.95
C LEU A 140 3.25 -6.05 -24.99
N ILE A 141 2.79 -6.49 -26.17
CA ILE A 141 2.23 -7.84 -26.35
C ILE A 141 3.26 -8.90 -25.97
N VAL A 142 4.50 -8.80 -26.45
CA VAL A 142 5.56 -9.77 -26.08
C VAL A 142 5.90 -9.68 -24.59
N ALA A 143 6.09 -8.48 -24.04
CA ALA A 143 6.39 -8.27 -22.63
C ALA A 143 5.32 -8.83 -21.68
N SER A 144 4.04 -8.75 -22.07
CA SER A 144 2.94 -9.34 -21.31
C SER A 144 3.12 -10.84 -21.06
N THR A 145 3.66 -11.58 -22.04
CA THR A 145 3.82 -13.05 -21.95
C THR A 145 4.75 -13.46 -20.82
N LEU A 146 5.85 -12.72 -20.61
CA LEU A 146 6.77 -12.93 -19.50
C LEU A 146 6.03 -12.84 -18.16
N GLN A 147 5.25 -11.77 -17.96
CA GLN A 147 4.57 -11.52 -16.69
C GLN A 147 3.38 -12.49 -16.45
N ILE A 148 2.67 -12.88 -17.50
CA ILE A 148 1.65 -13.95 -17.48
C ILE A 148 2.29 -15.28 -17.03
N ILE A 149 3.40 -15.69 -17.66
CA ILE A 149 4.11 -16.93 -17.34
C ILE A 149 4.65 -16.89 -15.91
N VAL A 150 5.35 -15.84 -15.52
CA VAL A 150 5.95 -15.67 -14.17
C VAL A 150 4.87 -15.66 -13.07
N GLY A 151 3.71 -15.06 -13.35
CA GLY A 151 2.56 -15.02 -12.45
C GLY A 151 1.85 -16.36 -12.27
N PHE A 152 1.41 -17.00 -13.36
CA PHE A 152 0.57 -18.21 -13.31
C PHE A 152 1.34 -19.54 -13.20
N SER A 153 2.64 -19.59 -13.54
CA SER A 153 3.51 -20.73 -13.19
C SER A 153 3.71 -20.87 -11.68
N GLY A 154 3.56 -19.79 -10.91
CA GLY A 154 3.95 -19.74 -9.51
C GLY A 154 5.44 -19.50 -9.29
N LEU A 155 6.21 -19.14 -10.32
CA LEU A 155 7.59 -18.70 -10.13
C LEU A 155 7.62 -17.48 -9.19
N TRP A 156 6.71 -16.51 -9.37
CA TRP A 156 6.60 -15.37 -8.47
C TRP A 156 6.15 -15.74 -7.04
N ARG A 157 5.25 -16.73 -6.89
CA ARG A 157 4.89 -17.33 -5.59
C ARG A 157 6.11 -17.89 -4.86
N ASN A 158 7.10 -18.44 -5.57
CA ASN A 158 8.32 -18.96 -4.96
C ASN A 158 9.28 -17.84 -4.54
N VAL A 159 9.49 -16.81 -5.37
CA VAL A 159 10.32 -15.64 -5.02
C VAL A 159 9.75 -14.91 -3.80
N THR A 160 8.48 -14.52 -3.85
CA THR A 160 7.79 -13.82 -2.74
C THR A 160 7.69 -14.64 -1.46
N ARG A 161 7.93 -15.96 -1.51
CA ARG A 161 7.99 -16.85 -0.34
C ARG A 161 9.20 -16.64 0.58
N PHE A 162 10.24 -15.97 0.06
CA PHE A 162 11.46 -15.59 0.79
C PHE A 162 11.44 -14.12 1.26
N LEU A 163 10.45 -13.33 0.82
CA LEU A 163 10.24 -11.97 1.29
C LEU A 163 9.89 -11.99 2.79
N SER A 164 10.75 -11.40 3.60
CA SER A 164 10.51 -11.09 5.02
C SER A 164 9.93 -9.69 5.18
N PRO A 165 9.32 -9.36 6.33
CA PRO A 165 8.99 -7.98 6.69
C PRO A 165 10.17 -7.02 6.52
N LEU A 166 11.38 -7.42 6.95
CA LEU A 166 12.59 -6.60 6.79
C LEU A 166 12.91 -6.30 5.31
N SER A 167 12.88 -7.31 4.43
CA SER A 167 13.10 -7.08 2.99
C SER A 167 11.95 -6.34 2.30
N ALA A 168 10.73 -6.40 2.84
CA ALA A 168 9.59 -5.65 2.35
C ALA A 168 9.65 -4.15 2.69
N VAL A 169 10.35 -3.75 3.77
CA VAL A 169 10.44 -2.33 4.16
C VAL A 169 11.06 -1.47 3.05
N PRO A 170 12.28 -1.73 2.52
CA PRO A 170 12.86 -0.87 1.47
C PRO A 170 12.07 -0.91 0.16
N LEU A 171 11.55 -2.08 -0.24
CA LEU A 171 10.71 -2.26 -1.44
C LEU A 171 9.46 -1.38 -1.38
N VAL A 172 8.67 -1.48 -0.31
CA VAL A 172 7.42 -0.72 -0.17
C VAL A 172 7.71 0.76 0.12
N ALA A 173 8.75 1.05 0.90
CA ALA A 173 9.12 2.43 1.23
C ALA A 173 9.53 3.21 -0.03
N LEU A 174 10.37 2.66 -0.91
CA LEU A 174 10.75 3.33 -2.15
C LEU A 174 9.72 3.19 -3.28
N ALA A 175 8.77 2.25 -3.22
CA ALA A 175 7.62 2.25 -4.13
C ALA A 175 6.73 3.49 -3.93
N GLY A 176 6.66 4.01 -2.70
CA GLY A 176 6.10 5.33 -2.41
C GLY A 176 7.14 6.44 -2.59
N PHE A 177 8.09 6.55 -1.67
CA PHE A 177 9.01 7.69 -1.60
C PHE A 177 9.87 7.88 -2.85
N GLY A 178 10.21 6.83 -3.60
CA GLY A 178 11.02 6.93 -4.81
C GLY A 178 10.39 7.75 -5.94
N LEU A 179 9.06 7.93 -5.92
CA LEU A 179 8.34 8.74 -6.90
C LEU A 179 8.36 10.26 -6.57
N TYR A 180 9.28 10.73 -5.70
CA TYR A 180 9.40 12.15 -5.32
C TYR A 180 9.55 13.10 -6.52
N GLU A 181 10.17 12.64 -7.61
CA GLU A 181 10.39 13.39 -8.86
C GLU A 181 9.07 13.86 -9.51
N LEU A 182 7.99 13.11 -9.31
CA LEU A 182 6.65 13.40 -9.83
C LEU A 182 5.82 14.30 -8.89
N GLY A 183 6.26 14.46 -7.64
CA GLY A 183 5.62 15.30 -6.62
C GLY A 183 6.07 16.75 -6.71
N PHE A 184 6.93 17.18 -5.78
CA PHE A 184 7.29 18.60 -5.66
C PHE A 184 7.94 19.22 -6.92
N PRO A 185 8.78 18.52 -7.71
CA PRO A 185 9.26 19.06 -8.99
C PRO A 185 8.16 19.20 -10.06
N GLY A 186 7.04 18.49 -9.93
CA GLY A 186 5.82 18.71 -10.70
C GLY A 186 5.06 19.96 -10.25
N VAL A 187 4.97 20.19 -8.92
CA VAL A 187 4.40 21.41 -8.32
C VAL A 187 5.21 22.65 -8.70
N ALA A 188 6.54 22.55 -8.71
CA ALA A 188 7.46 23.64 -9.09
C ALA A 188 7.28 24.14 -10.53
N LYS A 189 6.51 23.46 -11.38
CA LYS A 189 6.13 23.93 -12.73
C LYS A 189 5.03 24.99 -12.70
N CYS A 190 4.27 25.10 -11.62
CA CYS A 190 3.32 26.18 -11.33
C CYS A 190 3.04 26.22 -9.81
N VAL A 191 3.90 26.89 -9.04
CA VAL A 191 3.82 26.92 -7.57
C VAL A 191 2.53 27.61 -7.11
N GLU A 192 2.08 28.62 -7.86
CA GLU A 192 0.89 29.42 -7.62
C GLU A 192 -0.40 28.59 -7.59
N ILE A 193 -0.42 27.44 -8.26
CA ILE A 193 -1.56 26.51 -8.32
C ILE A 193 -1.28 25.26 -7.48
N GLY A 194 -0.08 24.68 -7.57
CA GLY A 194 0.23 23.44 -6.85
C GLY A 194 0.35 23.62 -5.33
N LEU A 195 0.90 24.75 -4.84
CA LEU A 195 1.08 24.98 -3.40
C LEU A 195 -0.26 25.14 -2.65
N PRO A 196 -1.27 25.89 -3.16
CA PRO A 196 -2.62 25.88 -2.59
C PRO A 196 -3.27 24.50 -2.46
N VAL A 197 -3.03 23.56 -3.40
CA VAL A 197 -3.56 22.18 -3.30
C VAL A 197 -2.95 21.45 -2.10
N ILE A 198 -1.64 21.56 -1.89
CA ILE A 198 -0.95 20.95 -0.72
C ILE A 198 -1.55 21.53 0.57
N ILE A 199 -1.60 22.87 0.67
CA ILE A 199 -2.09 23.57 1.86
C ILE A 199 -3.54 23.18 2.17
N LEU A 200 -4.44 23.27 1.19
CA LEU A 200 -5.86 22.93 1.38
C LEU A 200 -6.05 21.44 1.68
N LEU A 201 -5.30 20.53 1.05
CA LEU A 201 -5.44 19.09 1.33
C LEU A 201 -4.99 18.77 2.76
N VAL A 202 -3.92 19.37 3.25
CA VAL A 202 -3.48 19.25 4.65
C VAL A 202 -4.51 19.84 5.61
N ILE A 203 -5.09 21.01 5.30
CA ILE A 203 -6.15 21.64 6.09
C ILE A 203 -7.40 20.76 6.18
N PHE A 204 -7.94 20.30 5.03
CA PHE A 204 -9.15 19.47 4.99
C PHE A 204 -8.96 18.08 5.60
N SER A 205 -7.76 17.49 5.49
CA SER A 205 -7.53 16.11 5.96
C SER A 205 -6.98 15.98 7.37
N GLN A 206 -6.25 16.97 7.89
CA GLN A 206 -5.61 16.90 9.21
C GLN A 206 -6.20 17.91 10.21
N TYR A 207 -6.31 19.18 9.83
CA TYR A 207 -6.69 20.26 10.76
C TYR A 207 -8.20 20.35 10.99
N ILE A 208 -9.01 20.43 9.94
CA ILE A 208 -10.47 20.57 10.04
C ILE A 208 -11.14 19.38 10.77
N PRO A 209 -10.75 18.10 10.55
CA PRO A 209 -11.30 16.96 11.30
C PRO A 209 -10.91 16.93 12.78
N HIS A 210 -9.92 17.72 13.20
CA HIS A 210 -9.54 17.89 14.60
C HIS A 210 -10.28 19.08 15.23
N ALA A 211 -10.35 20.22 14.53
CA ALA A 211 -11.01 21.43 14.99
C ALA A 211 -12.55 21.31 15.02
N ILE A 212 -13.16 20.64 14.05
CA ILE A 212 -14.60 20.40 13.99
C ILE A 212 -14.90 18.98 14.47
N HIS A 213 -15.43 18.85 15.69
CA HIS A 213 -15.96 17.60 16.25
C HIS A 213 -17.28 17.16 15.59
N SER A 214 -17.28 17.02 14.27
CA SER A 214 -18.40 16.47 13.50
C SER A 214 -18.67 15.00 13.88
N GLU A 215 -19.94 14.64 14.04
CA GLU A 215 -20.37 13.23 14.18
C GLU A 215 -20.11 12.40 12.90
N ARG A 216 -19.81 13.05 11.76
CA ARG A 216 -19.50 12.41 10.49
C ARG A 216 -18.12 12.86 9.96
N PRO A 217 -17.15 11.94 9.80
CA PRO A 217 -15.90 12.21 9.07
C PRO A 217 -16.20 12.35 7.57
N VAL A 218 -16.37 13.61 7.13
CA VAL A 218 -16.66 13.98 5.73
C VAL A 218 -15.45 14.69 5.11
N PHE A 219 -14.86 15.66 5.82
CA PHE A 219 -13.76 16.47 5.30
C PHE A 219 -12.45 15.67 5.11
N ASP A 220 -12.16 14.70 5.97
CA ASP A 220 -11.03 13.78 5.83
C ASP A 220 -11.22 12.83 4.63
N ARG A 221 -12.41 12.27 4.47
CA ARG A 221 -12.75 11.34 3.38
C ARG A 221 -12.78 12.00 2.01
N PHE A 222 -13.22 13.26 1.92
CA PHE A 222 -13.41 13.98 0.66
C PHE A 222 -12.43 15.14 0.42
N ALA A 223 -11.36 15.24 1.22
CA ALA A 223 -10.34 16.29 1.12
C ALA A 223 -9.79 16.49 -0.31
N VAL A 224 -9.60 15.40 -1.06
CA VAL A 224 -9.07 15.45 -2.43
C VAL A 224 -10.07 16.11 -3.38
N ILE A 225 -11.36 15.74 -3.34
CA ILE A 225 -12.39 16.40 -4.17
C ILE A 225 -12.46 17.90 -3.85
N PHE A 226 -12.50 18.27 -2.56
CA PHE A 226 -12.58 19.68 -2.17
C PHE A 226 -11.35 20.49 -2.60
N SER A 227 -10.14 19.98 -2.38
CA SER A 227 -8.91 20.66 -2.84
C SER A 227 -8.82 20.79 -4.36
N ILE A 228 -9.16 19.74 -5.12
CA ILE A 228 -9.18 19.82 -6.59
C ILE A 228 -10.21 20.86 -7.05
N ALA A 229 -11.45 20.79 -6.56
CA ALA A 229 -12.53 21.67 -7.00
C ALA A 229 -12.22 23.15 -6.72
N ILE A 230 -11.80 23.48 -5.49
CA ILE A 230 -11.49 24.85 -5.08
C ILE A 230 -10.31 25.41 -5.88
N VAL A 231 -9.22 24.65 -6.01
CA VAL A 231 -8.01 25.15 -6.69
C VAL A 231 -8.15 25.16 -8.22
N TRP A 232 -8.95 24.26 -8.81
CA TRP A 232 -9.24 24.31 -10.25
C TRP A 232 -10.10 25.52 -10.62
N VAL A 233 -11.08 25.88 -9.78
CA VAL A 233 -11.86 27.13 -9.92
C VAL A 233 -10.97 28.36 -9.75
N TYR A 234 -10.07 28.37 -8.76
CA TYR A 234 -9.08 29.43 -8.58
C TYR A 234 -8.14 29.57 -9.79
N ALA A 235 -7.61 28.47 -10.32
CA ALA A 235 -6.78 28.44 -11.53
C ALA A 235 -7.52 28.94 -12.78
N TYR A 236 -8.83 28.67 -12.89
CA TYR A 236 -9.69 29.20 -13.94
C TYR A 236 -9.82 30.73 -13.84
N PHE A 237 -10.07 31.28 -12.64
CA PHE A 237 -10.09 32.73 -12.42
C PHE A 237 -8.75 33.40 -12.74
N LEU A 238 -7.61 32.81 -12.33
CA LEU A 238 -6.26 33.30 -12.70
C LEU A 238 -6.03 33.26 -14.22
N THR A 239 -6.56 32.24 -14.92
CA THR A 239 -6.46 32.11 -16.38
C THR A 239 -7.22 33.24 -17.09
N ILE A 240 -8.46 33.54 -16.67
CA ILE A 240 -9.30 34.60 -17.26
C ILE A 240 -8.78 36.00 -16.92
N GLY A 241 -8.49 36.25 -15.63
CA GLY A 241 -7.95 37.51 -15.10
C GLY A 241 -6.58 37.88 -15.67
N GLY A 242 -5.97 37.00 -16.46
CA GLY A 242 -4.86 37.34 -17.35
C GLY A 242 -3.48 37.25 -16.70
N ALA A 243 -3.38 36.76 -15.46
CA ALA A 243 -2.12 36.58 -14.73
C ALA A 243 -1.04 35.85 -15.57
N TYR A 244 -1.47 34.91 -16.42
CA TYR A 244 -0.61 34.11 -17.30
C TYR A 244 -0.58 34.57 -18.78
N ARG A 245 -0.91 35.84 -19.09
CA ARG A 245 -0.84 36.36 -20.48
C ARG A 245 0.58 36.69 -20.91
N HIS A 246 1.38 37.27 -20.02
CA HIS A 246 2.75 37.73 -20.29
C HIS A 246 3.84 36.82 -19.70
N SER A 247 3.46 35.71 -19.05
CA SER A 247 4.40 34.73 -18.50
C SER A 247 5.06 33.88 -19.61
N PRO A 248 6.23 33.27 -19.36
CA PRO A 248 6.89 32.37 -20.30
C PRO A 248 6.00 31.20 -20.76
N GLN A 249 6.21 30.71 -21.99
CA GLN A 249 5.40 29.66 -22.61
C GLN A 249 5.30 28.37 -21.76
N LYS A 250 6.37 28.01 -21.04
CA LYS A 250 6.39 26.89 -20.07
C LYS A 250 5.40 27.09 -18.93
N THR A 251 5.35 28.29 -18.36
CA THR A 251 4.36 28.69 -17.34
C THR A 251 2.95 28.69 -17.94
N GLN A 252 2.77 29.23 -19.16
CA GLN A 252 1.47 29.20 -19.83
C GLN A 252 0.95 27.77 -20.08
N LEU A 253 1.82 26.81 -20.39
CA LEU A 253 1.47 25.41 -20.64
C LEU A 253 1.10 24.64 -19.36
N HIS A 254 1.72 24.98 -18.22
CA HIS A 254 1.51 24.25 -16.96
C HIS A 254 0.53 24.90 -15.98
N CYS A 255 0.36 26.23 -16.02
CA CYS A 255 -0.56 26.95 -15.15
C CYS A 255 -1.96 27.15 -15.74
N ARG A 256 -2.08 27.36 -17.06
CA ARG A 256 -3.36 27.77 -17.64
C ARG A 256 -4.30 26.59 -17.86
N THR A 257 -5.58 26.81 -17.58
CA THR A 257 -6.65 25.83 -17.78
C THR A 257 -7.09 25.66 -19.24
N ASP A 258 -6.91 26.68 -20.09
CA ASP A 258 -7.36 26.69 -21.50
C ASP A 258 -6.39 25.98 -22.48
N ARG A 259 -5.14 25.73 -22.08
CA ARG A 259 -4.07 25.29 -23.02
C ARG A 259 -3.88 23.78 -23.19
N SER A 260 -4.76 22.95 -22.62
CA SER A 260 -4.63 21.48 -22.72
C SER A 260 -4.82 20.93 -24.15
N GLY A 261 -5.65 21.59 -24.98
CA GLY A 261 -6.06 21.14 -26.31
C GLY A 261 -7.02 19.92 -26.32
N LEU A 262 -7.21 19.25 -25.18
CA LEU A 262 -7.91 17.97 -25.09
C LEU A 262 -9.41 18.09 -25.36
N VAL A 263 -10.07 19.14 -24.87
CA VAL A 263 -11.51 19.37 -25.07
C VAL A 263 -11.83 19.64 -26.55
N GLY A 264 -10.86 20.15 -27.32
CA GLY A 264 -10.95 20.25 -28.79
C GLY A 264 -10.88 18.86 -29.45
N GLY A 265 -9.73 18.21 -29.36
CA GLY A 265 -9.43 16.96 -30.09
C GLY A 265 -10.16 15.69 -29.61
N ALA A 266 -10.79 15.71 -28.44
CA ALA A 266 -11.59 14.57 -27.98
C ALA A 266 -12.91 14.43 -28.75
N PRO A 267 -13.28 13.24 -29.26
CA PRO A 267 -14.63 12.98 -29.79
C PRO A 267 -15.69 12.97 -28.69
N TRP A 268 -16.96 13.18 -29.05
CA TRP A 268 -18.10 13.14 -28.12
C TRP A 268 -18.33 11.75 -27.53
N ILE A 269 -18.44 10.75 -28.40
CA ILE A 269 -18.57 9.33 -28.04
C ILE A 269 -17.53 8.56 -28.84
N ARG A 270 -16.71 7.75 -28.17
CA ARG A 270 -15.74 6.84 -28.78
C ARG A 270 -15.56 5.62 -27.89
N VAL A 271 -15.85 4.43 -28.41
CA VAL A 271 -15.43 3.18 -27.73
C VAL A 271 -14.03 2.81 -28.24
N PRO A 272 -13.01 2.71 -27.37
CA PRO A 272 -11.71 2.17 -27.76
C PRO A 272 -11.83 0.71 -28.18
N TYR A 273 -11.02 0.28 -29.14
CA TYR A 273 -11.08 -1.07 -29.71
C TYR A 273 -9.67 -1.63 -29.98
N PRO A 274 -9.48 -2.96 -30.00
CA PRO A 274 -8.18 -3.56 -30.25
C PRO A 274 -7.67 -3.25 -31.66
N PHE A 275 -6.35 -3.07 -31.80
CA PHE A 275 -5.65 -2.75 -33.06
C PHE A 275 -6.08 -1.45 -33.75
N GLN A 276 -6.59 -0.47 -32.98
CA GLN A 276 -7.02 0.85 -33.49
C GLN A 276 -5.95 1.67 -34.24
N TRP A 277 -4.66 1.36 -34.06
CA TRP A 277 -3.54 2.02 -34.74
C TRP A 277 -2.95 1.15 -35.87
N GLY A 278 -3.59 0.03 -36.21
CA GLY A 278 -3.13 -0.95 -37.19
C GLY A 278 -2.55 -2.23 -36.57
N ALA A 279 -2.10 -3.14 -37.42
CA ALA A 279 -1.49 -4.40 -36.98
C ALA A 279 -0.14 -4.16 -36.27
N PRO A 280 0.12 -4.79 -35.11
CA PRO A 280 1.33 -4.56 -34.32
C PRO A 280 2.58 -5.01 -35.08
N THR A 281 3.69 -4.29 -34.89
CA THR A 281 4.99 -4.63 -35.47
C THR A 281 5.92 -5.12 -34.37
N PHE A 282 6.54 -6.27 -34.58
CA PHE A 282 7.38 -6.91 -33.58
C PHE A 282 8.86 -6.64 -33.88
N ASP A 283 9.55 -6.03 -32.92
CA ASP A 283 11.01 -5.89 -32.92
C ASP A 283 11.56 -6.55 -31.64
N ALA A 284 12.61 -7.36 -31.78
CA ALA A 284 13.15 -8.12 -30.66
C ALA A 284 13.77 -7.20 -29.58
N GLY A 285 14.43 -6.11 -29.97
CA GLY A 285 15.07 -5.20 -29.03
C GLY A 285 14.05 -4.36 -28.25
N GLU A 286 13.04 -3.85 -28.95
CA GLU A 286 11.92 -3.14 -28.31
C GLU A 286 11.14 -4.06 -27.35
N ALA A 287 10.91 -5.32 -27.75
CA ALA A 287 10.29 -6.33 -26.90
C ALA A 287 11.12 -6.65 -25.64
N PHE A 288 12.44 -6.80 -25.76
CA PHE A 288 13.31 -7.03 -24.60
C PHE A 288 13.36 -5.84 -23.64
N ALA A 289 13.36 -4.60 -24.14
CA ALA A 289 13.25 -3.40 -23.32
C ALA A 289 11.93 -3.34 -22.55
N MET A 290 10.80 -3.67 -23.19
CA MET A 290 9.49 -3.76 -22.53
C MET A 290 9.40 -4.93 -21.55
N MET A 291 10.05 -6.07 -21.83
CA MET A 291 10.17 -7.19 -20.89
C MET A 291 10.87 -6.76 -19.60
N ALA A 292 11.97 -6.00 -19.68
CA ALA A 292 12.64 -5.45 -18.51
C ALA A 292 11.74 -4.51 -17.69
N ALA A 293 10.99 -3.62 -18.35
CA ALA A 293 10.01 -2.79 -17.66
C ALA A 293 8.87 -3.58 -17.01
N SER A 294 8.43 -4.71 -17.60
CA SER A 294 7.45 -5.62 -16.95
C SER A 294 8.03 -6.32 -15.72
N LEU A 295 9.32 -6.69 -15.75
CA LEU A 295 10.04 -7.26 -14.60
C LEU A 295 10.19 -6.25 -13.46
N VAL A 296 10.43 -4.98 -13.79
CA VAL A 296 10.40 -3.88 -12.80
C VAL A 296 8.97 -3.68 -12.27
N ALA A 297 7.99 -3.51 -13.15
CA ALA A 297 6.60 -3.22 -12.79
C ALA A 297 5.95 -4.30 -11.91
N LEU A 298 6.36 -5.58 -12.01
CA LEU A 298 5.86 -6.66 -11.15
C LEU A 298 6.49 -6.65 -9.75
N VAL A 299 7.75 -6.20 -9.62
CA VAL A 299 8.41 -5.98 -8.31
C VAL A 299 7.76 -4.80 -7.60
N GLU A 300 7.60 -3.67 -8.29
CA GLU A 300 6.92 -2.48 -7.76
C GLU A 300 5.48 -2.78 -7.33
N SER A 301 4.70 -3.41 -8.21
CA SER A 301 3.31 -3.78 -7.91
C SER A 301 3.19 -4.76 -6.76
N THR A 302 4.19 -5.62 -6.54
CA THR A 302 4.24 -6.50 -5.35
C THR A 302 4.39 -5.68 -4.07
N GLY A 303 5.21 -4.63 -4.07
CA GLY A 303 5.28 -3.66 -2.98
C GLY A 303 3.95 -2.93 -2.77
N THR A 304 3.34 -2.43 -3.86
CA THR A 304 2.07 -1.70 -3.79
C THR A 304 0.91 -2.57 -3.32
N PHE A 305 0.83 -3.86 -3.68
CA PHE A 305 -0.17 -4.79 -3.10
C PHE A 305 0.00 -4.97 -1.59
N ILE A 306 1.23 -5.00 -1.09
CA ILE A 306 1.51 -5.10 0.35
C ILE A 306 1.07 -3.82 1.09
N ALA A 307 1.29 -2.64 0.50
CA ALA A 307 0.77 -1.36 1.01
C ALA A 307 -0.77 -1.29 0.98
N VAL A 308 -1.40 -1.67 -0.14
CA VAL A 308 -2.87 -1.71 -0.29
C VAL A 308 -3.50 -2.64 0.75
N ALA A 309 -2.95 -3.84 0.96
CA ALA A 309 -3.42 -4.76 1.99
C ALA A 309 -3.33 -4.15 3.40
N ARG A 310 -2.21 -3.45 3.69
CA ARG A 310 -1.99 -2.79 4.97
C ARG A 310 -3.03 -1.70 5.25
N TYR A 311 -3.29 -0.82 4.28
CA TYR A 311 -4.28 0.27 4.42
C TYR A 311 -5.73 -0.18 4.32
N ALA A 312 -6.02 -1.28 3.63
CA ALA A 312 -7.34 -1.89 3.60
C ALA A 312 -7.70 -2.68 4.90
N SER A 313 -6.79 -2.73 5.87
CA SER A 313 -6.87 -3.54 7.10
C SER A 313 -7.06 -5.05 6.82
N ALA A 314 -6.46 -5.54 5.73
CA ALA A 314 -6.37 -6.96 5.44
C ALA A 314 -5.22 -7.62 6.22
N THR A 315 -5.25 -8.94 6.32
CA THR A 315 -4.07 -9.72 6.73
C THR A 315 -2.95 -9.62 5.68
N PRO A 316 -1.67 -9.80 6.04
CA PRO A 316 -0.55 -9.91 5.10
C PRO A 316 -0.86 -10.83 3.91
N VAL A 317 -0.47 -10.40 2.70
CA VAL A 317 -0.86 -11.06 1.44
C VAL A 317 -0.16 -12.41 1.28
N PRO A 318 -0.88 -13.53 1.09
CA PRO A 318 -0.23 -14.81 0.82
C PRO A 318 0.56 -14.80 -0.50
N PRO A 319 1.76 -15.41 -0.58
CA PRO A 319 2.58 -15.44 -1.81
C PRO A 319 1.86 -15.95 -3.07
N SER A 320 0.90 -16.85 -2.91
CA SER A 320 0.04 -17.34 -4.01
C SER A 320 -0.90 -16.26 -4.57
N VAL A 321 -1.39 -15.36 -3.72
CA VAL A 321 -2.28 -14.26 -4.11
C VAL A 321 -1.47 -13.16 -4.81
N LEU A 322 -0.23 -12.90 -4.37
CA LEU A 322 0.70 -12.02 -5.09
C LEU A 322 1.00 -12.57 -6.50
N SER A 323 1.32 -13.86 -6.63
CA SER A 323 1.55 -14.51 -7.94
C SER A 323 0.32 -14.44 -8.86
N ARG A 324 -0.88 -14.74 -8.33
CA ARG A 324 -2.15 -14.58 -9.07
C ARG A 324 -2.38 -13.13 -9.50
N GLY A 325 -2.06 -12.18 -8.63
CA GLY A 325 -2.14 -10.74 -8.89
C GLY A 325 -1.20 -10.27 -10.00
N ILE A 326 0.02 -10.79 -10.05
CA ILE A 326 0.99 -10.50 -11.12
C ILE A 326 0.58 -11.14 -12.45
N GLY A 327 0.01 -12.36 -12.44
CA GLY A 327 -0.52 -12.99 -13.65
C GLY A 327 -1.64 -12.16 -14.30
N TRP A 328 -2.58 -11.64 -13.50
CA TRP A 328 -3.64 -10.76 -13.98
C TRP A 328 -3.15 -9.37 -14.40
N GLN A 329 -2.11 -8.83 -13.77
CA GLN A 329 -1.43 -7.63 -14.28
C GLN A 329 -0.76 -7.89 -15.65
N GLY A 330 -0.18 -9.08 -15.87
CA GLY A 330 0.33 -9.51 -17.17
C GLY A 330 -0.77 -9.55 -18.24
N ILE A 331 -1.96 -10.08 -17.91
CA ILE A 331 -3.13 -10.00 -18.79
C ILE A 331 -3.54 -8.54 -19.05
N GLY A 332 -3.40 -7.65 -18.07
CA GLY A 332 -3.62 -6.22 -18.24
C GLY A 332 -2.66 -5.57 -19.25
N ILE A 333 -1.38 -5.91 -19.20
CA ILE A 333 -0.35 -5.45 -20.15
C ILE A 333 -0.58 -6.04 -21.56
N LEU A 334 -1.15 -7.25 -21.66
CA LEU A 334 -1.60 -7.80 -22.94
C LEU A 334 -2.73 -6.94 -23.51
N LEU A 335 -3.72 -6.55 -22.70
CA LEU A 335 -4.81 -5.65 -23.13
C LEU A 335 -4.27 -4.26 -23.50
N ASP A 336 -3.29 -3.72 -22.77
CA ASP A 336 -2.61 -2.46 -23.10
C ASP A 336 -1.97 -2.49 -24.50
N GLY A 337 -1.27 -3.59 -24.82
CA GLY A 337 -0.67 -3.82 -26.14
C GLY A 337 -1.69 -4.13 -27.25
N LEU A 338 -2.79 -4.82 -26.94
CA LEU A 338 -3.88 -5.09 -27.90
C LEU A 338 -4.66 -3.81 -28.26
N PHE A 339 -5.03 -2.99 -27.28
CA PHE A 339 -5.77 -1.74 -27.50
C PHE A 339 -4.87 -0.58 -27.92
N GLY A 340 -3.57 -0.63 -27.64
CA GLY A 340 -2.63 0.44 -27.99
C GLY A 340 -2.74 1.66 -27.08
N THR A 341 -2.46 1.46 -25.80
CA THR A 341 -2.45 2.51 -24.76
C THR A 341 -1.18 3.37 -24.74
N ALA A 342 -0.20 3.08 -25.62
CA ALA A 342 1.18 3.58 -25.61
C ALA A 342 2.04 3.21 -24.37
N ASN A 343 1.48 2.57 -23.34
CA ASN A 343 2.16 2.36 -22.06
C ASN A 343 1.51 1.21 -21.25
N GLY A 344 2.31 0.35 -20.62
CA GLY A 344 1.81 -0.78 -19.82
C GLY A 344 1.26 -0.40 -18.43
N SER A 345 0.38 -1.25 -17.90
CA SER A 345 -0.29 -1.09 -16.61
C SER A 345 0.53 -1.62 -15.41
N SER A 346 0.47 -0.90 -14.30
CA SER A 346 0.88 -1.37 -12.97
C SER A 346 -0.17 -1.01 -11.92
N VAL A 347 0.07 -1.38 -10.66
CA VAL A 347 -0.77 -0.94 -9.54
C VAL A 347 -0.49 0.53 -9.24
N SER A 348 -1.54 1.35 -9.27
CA SER A 348 -1.47 2.79 -9.00
C SER A 348 -1.06 3.07 -7.54
N VAL A 349 0.10 3.71 -7.37
CA VAL A 349 0.69 4.04 -6.05
C VAL A 349 -0.09 5.17 -5.39
N GLU A 350 -0.48 6.17 -6.16
CA GLU A 350 -1.30 7.30 -5.74
C GLU A 350 -2.66 6.85 -5.18
N ASN A 351 -3.28 5.84 -5.79
CA ASN A 351 -4.50 5.24 -5.28
C ASN A 351 -4.27 4.37 -4.03
N ALA A 352 -3.13 3.70 -3.90
CA ALA A 352 -2.77 3.00 -2.66
C ALA A 352 -2.57 3.98 -1.49
N GLY A 353 -2.01 5.16 -1.74
CA GLY A 353 -1.95 6.27 -0.77
C GLY A 353 -3.32 6.84 -0.42
N LEU A 354 -4.26 6.87 -1.37
CA LEU A 354 -5.61 7.39 -1.14
C LEU A 354 -6.41 6.55 -0.13
N LEU A 355 -6.16 5.23 -0.06
CA LEU A 355 -6.73 4.35 0.96
C LEU A 355 -6.30 4.76 2.39
N ALA A 356 -5.05 5.25 2.54
CA ALA A 356 -4.52 5.72 3.82
C ALA A 356 -5.15 7.05 4.26
N LEU A 357 -5.22 8.00 3.33
CA LEU A 357 -5.77 9.33 3.54
C LEU A 357 -7.26 9.26 3.91
N THR A 358 -8.06 8.51 3.14
CA THR A 358 -9.51 8.37 3.34
C THR A 358 -9.89 7.38 4.43
N ARG A 359 -8.99 6.46 4.78
CA ARG A 359 -9.23 5.30 5.67
C ARG A 359 -10.36 4.39 5.16
N VAL A 360 -10.57 4.33 3.83
CA VAL A 360 -11.58 3.50 3.16
C VAL A 360 -10.90 2.40 2.34
N GLY A 361 -10.94 1.17 2.85
CA GLY A 361 -10.38 -0.02 2.22
C GLY A 361 -11.35 -0.86 1.40
N SER A 362 -12.51 -0.33 1.00
CA SER A 362 -13.58 -1.16 0.41
C SER A 362 -13.37 -1.48 -1.07
N ARG A 363 -13.50 -2.77 -1.44
CA ARG A 363 -13.38 -3.24 -2.83
C ARG A 363 -14.43 -2.61 -3.76
N ARG A 364 -15.66 -2.40 -3.27
CA ARG A 364 -16.77 -1.84 -4.06
C ARG A 364 -16.48 -0.42 -4.55
N VAL A 365 -15.79 0.39 -3.74
CA VAL A 365 -15.44 1.78 -4.08
C VAL A 365 -14.50 1.82 -5.30
N VAL A 366 -13.48 0.96 -5.31
CA VAL A 366 -12.55 0.81 -6.43
C VAL A 366 -13.22 0.23 -7.68
N GLN A 367 -14.21 -0.65 -7.50
CA GLN A 367 -15.01 -1.17 -8.62
C GLN A 367 -15.94 -0.10 -9.24
N ILE A 368 -16.51 0.80 -8.43
CA ILE A 368 -17.25 1.97 -8.94
C ILE A 368 -16.30 2.94 -9.65
N SER A 369 -15.09 3.13 -9.14
CA SER A 369 -14.05 3.93 -9.79
C SER A 369 -13.71 3.43 -11.19
N ALA A 370 -13.53 2.12 -11.35
CA ALA A 370 -13.33 1.50 -12.66
C ALA A 370 -14.53 1.69 -13.61
N GLY A 371 -15.75 1.72 -13.07
CA GLY A 371 -16.96 2.12 -13.81
C GLY A 371 -16.87 3.55 -14.35
N PHE A 372 -16.42 4.51 -13.54
CA PHE A 372 -16.17 5.89 -13.99
C PHE A 372 -15.06 5.97 -15.05
N MET A 373 -13.99 5.19 -14.93
CA MET A 373 -12.92 5.14 -15.94
C MET A 373 -13.47 4.69 -17.31
N ILE A 374 -14.26 3.61 -17.34
CA ILE A 374 -14.90 3.11 -18.57
C ILE A 374 -15.93 4.12 -19.11
N PHE A 375 -16.71 4.76 -18.24
CA PHE A 375 -17.73 5.74 -18.62
C PHE A 375 -17.12 7.01 -19.25
N PHE A 376 -16.14 7.63 -18.60
CA PHE A 376 -15.52 8.87 -19.07
C PHE A 376 -14.52 8.69 -20.21
N SER A 377 -14.00 7.47 -20.43
CA SER A 377 -13.25 7.16 -21.66
C SER A 377 -14.16 7.01 -22.87
N ILE A 378 -15.37 6.46 -22.71
CA ILE A 378 -16.38 6.39 -23.78
C ILE A 378 -16.95 7.78 -24.10
N LEU A 379 -17.33 8.56 -23.07
CA LEU A 379 -17.86 9.91 -23.22
C LEU A 379 -16.71 10.94 -23.31
N GLY A 380 -15.99 10.88 -24.42
CA GLY A 380 -14.67 11.50 -24.61
C GLY A 380 -14.58 12.98 -24.28
N LYS A 381 -15.60 13.81 -24.58
CA LYS A 381 -15.62 15.23 -24.20
C LYS A 381 -15.70 15.44 -22.69
N PHE A 382 -16.50 14.64 -21.97
CA PHE A 382 -16.63 14.72 -20.51
C PHE A 382 -15.33 14.25 -19.83
N GLY A 383 -14.73 13.18 -20.32
CA GLY A 383 -13.39 12.76 -19.90
C GLY A 383 -12.32 13.84 -20.16
N ALA A 384 -12.38 14.51 -21.31
CA ALA A 384 -11.45 15.58 -21.67
C ALA A 384 -11.56 16.83 -20.78
N VAL A 385 -12.75 17.14 -20.27
CA VAL A 385 -12.94 18.23 -19.28
C VAL A 385 -12.18 17.93 -18.00
N PHE A 386 -12.32 16.74 -17.41
CA PHE A 386 -11.53 16.36 -16.23
C PHE A 386 -10.04 16.18 -16.55
N ALA A 387 -9.70 15.70 -17.75
CA ALA A 387 -8.31 15.58 -18.20
C ALA A 387 -7.62 16.94 -18.46
N SER A 388 -8.38 18.05 -18.51
CA SER A 388 -7.85 19.41 -18.61
C SER A 388 -7.39 20.01 -17.28
N ILE A 389 -7.59 19.31 -16.15
CA ILE A 389 -7.06 19.71 -14.83
C ILE A 389 -5.53 19.86 -14.93
N PRO A 390 -4.96 21.04 -14.57
CA PRO A 390 -3.52 21.27 -14.69
C PRO A 390 -2.66 20.25 -13.94
N ALA A 391 -1.63 19.72 -14.61
CA ALA A 391 -0.71 18.71 -14.03
C ALA A 391 -0.09 19.08 -12.65
N PRO A 392 0.21 20.35 -12.33
CA PRO A 392 0.66 20.74 -10.98
C PRO A 392 -0.34 20.43 -9.86
N ILE A 393 -1.65 20.34 -10.14
CA ILE A 393 -2.66 19.90 -9.16
C ILE A 393 -2.47 18.42 -8.82
N PHE A 394 -2.32 17.55 -9.82
CA PHE A 394 -2.06 16.12 -9.57
C PHE A 394 -0.71 15.89 -8.87
N ALA A 395 0.33 16.63 -9.27
CA ALA A 395 1.64 16.58 -8.61
C ALA A 395 1.57 16.96 -7.11
N ALA A 396 0.73 17.92 -6.75
CA ALA A 396 0.50 18.29 -5.35
C ALA A 396 -0.21 17.20 -4.53
N LEU A 397 -1.11 16.42 -5.15
CA LEU A 397 -1.68 15.23 -4.51
C LEU A 397 -0.59 14.18 -4.25
N TYR A 398 0.27 13.93 -5.24
CA TYR A 398 1.34 12.93 -5.18
C TYR A 398 2.31 13.17 -4.03
N CYS A 399 2.64 14.44 -3.72
CA CYS A 399 3.45 14.81 -2.55
C CYS A 399 2.98 14.16 -1.24
N ILE A 400 1.66 13.95 -1.09
CA ILE A 400 1.04 13.40 0.12
C ILE A 400 0.70 11.90 -0.08
N LEU A 401 0.15 11.53 -1.24
CA LEU A 401 -0.26 10.15 -1.51
C LEU A 401 0.92 9.18 -1.60
N PHE A 402 2.03 9.57 -2.25
CA PHE A 402 3.24 8.74 -2.30
C PHE A 402 3.95 8.67 -0.94
N ALA A 403 3.90 9.76 -0.15
CA ALA A 403 4.42 9.76 1.22
C ALA A 403 3.66 8.78 2.13
N TYR A 404 2.34 8.63 1.96
CA TYR A 404 1.57 7.58 2.64
C TYR A 404 2.03 6.17 2.23
N VAL A 405 2.27 5.86 0.95
CA VAL A 405 2.78 4.53 0.56
C VAL A 405 4.18 4.28 1.13
N GLY A 406 5.04 5.30 1.12
CA GLY A 406 6.36 5.23 1.76
C GLY A 406 6.28 4.91 3.26
N ALA A 407 5.37 5.59 3.97
CA ALA A 407 5.09 5.34 5.37
C ALA A 407 4.50 3.95 5.64
N ALA A 408 3.77 3.35 4.70
CA ALA A 408 3.32 1.95 4.80
C ALA A 408 4.52 1.01 4.86
N GLY A 409 5.53 1.25 4.02
CA GLY A 409 6.80 0.53 4.02
C GLY A 409 7.51 0.62 5.35
N VAL A 410 7.73 1.84 5.84
CA VAL A 410 8.32 2.10 7.17
C VAL A 410 7.53 1.41 8.30
N SER A 411 6.20 1.33 8.19
CA SER A 411 5.36 0.69 9.21
C SER A 411 5.67 -0.80 9.44
N PHE A 412 6.27 -1.51 8.46
CA PHE A 412 6.66 -2.92 8.63
C PHE A 412 7.89 -3.11 9.54
N LEU A 413 8.59 -2.03 9.92
CA LEU A 413 9.64 -2.10 10.95
C LEU A 413 9.11 -2.54 12.32
N GLN A 414 7.80 -2.39 12.59
CA GLN A 414 7.18 -2.91 13.83
C GLN A 414 7.36 -4.43 14.01
N PHE A 415 7.53 -5.18 12.91
CA PHE A 415 7.73 -6.62 12.95
C PHE A 415 9.20 -7.00 13.19
N CYS A 416 10.15 -6.05 13.15
CA CYS A 416 11.59 -6.30 13.07
C CYS A 416 12.35 -5.82 14.32
N ASN A 417 13.44 -6.52 14.69
CA ASN A 417 14.32 -6.08 15.77
C ASN A 417 15.28 -4.98 15.27
N LEU A 418 14.93 -3.72 15.51
CA LEU A 418 15.75 -2.55 15.17
C LEU A 418 17.03 -2.42 16.00
N ASN A 419 17.18 -3.12 17.13
CA ASN A 419 18.41 -3.04 17.92
C ASN A 419 19.58 -3.75 17.21
N SER A 420 19.29 -4.83 16.49
CA SER A 420 20.24 -5.67 15.76
C SER A 420 21.00 -4.90 14.66
N PHE A 421 22.34 -4.94 14.70
CA PHE A 421 23.19 -4.30 13.69
C PHE A 421 22.98 -4.87 12.29
N ARG A 422 22.66 -6.17 12.16
CA ARG A 422 22.28 -6.80 10.88
C ARG A 422 21.04 -6.13 10.28
N THR A 423 20.00 -5.92 11.09
CA THR A 423 18.77 -5.23 10.66
C THR A 423 19.05 -3.81 10.21
N LYS A 424 19.81 -3.04 11.02
CA LYS A 424 20.23 -1.66 10.71
C LYS A 424 21.00 -1.58 9.39
N PHE A 425 21.98 -2.45 9.18
CA PHE A 425 22.80 -2.48 7.96
C PHE A 425 21.97 -2.78 6.72
N ILE A 426 21.16 -3.86 6.74
CA ILE A 426 20.31 -4.24 5.61
C ILE A 426 19.34 -3.11 5.27
N LEU A 427 18.68 -2.52 6.27
CA LEU A 427 17.72 -1.44 6.09
C LEU A 427 18.39 -0.19 5.47
N GLY A 428 19.45 0.32 6.10
CA GLY A 428 20.12 1.55 5.70
C GLY A 428 20.79 1.43 4.32
N PHE A 429 21.57 0.35 4.10
CA PHE A 429 22.26 0.13 2.84
C PHE A 429 21.29 -0.05 1.67
N SER A 430 20.21 -0.81 1.84
CA SER A 430 19.25 -1.05 0.75
C SER A 430 18.45 0.20 0.38
N ILE A 431 18.06 1.02 1.37
CA ILE A 431 17.39 2.31 1.10
C ILE A 431 18.36 3.29 0.44
N PHE A 432 19.61 3.39 0.91
CA PHE A 432 20.61 4.28 0.33
C PHE A 432 20.93 3.90 -1.12
N MET A 433 21.26 2.63 -1.39
CA MET A 433 21.57 2.16 -2.75
C MET A 433 20.37 2.25 -3.69
N GLY A 434 19.16 2.00 -3.18
CA GLY A 434 17.91 2.17 -3.93
C GLY A 434 17.51 3.61 -4.21
N LEU A 435 18.22 4.61 -3.66
CA LEU A 435 18.12 6.01 -4.11
C LEU A 435 19.34 6.38 -4.98
N SER A 436 20.54 6.06 -4.51
CA SER A 436 21.81 6.48 -5.12
C SER A 436 22.05 5.90 -6.52
N VAL A 437 21.81 4.60 -6.74
CA VAL A 437 22.05 3.97 -8.05
C VAL A 437 21.07 4.51 -9.12
N PRO A 438 19.74 4.54 -8.88
CA PRO A 438 18.81 5.18 -9.81
C PRO A 438 19.09 6.66 -10.07
N GLN A 439 19.52 7.42 -9.05
CA GLN A 439 19.89 8.83 -9.24
C GLN A 439 21.07 8.95 -10.21
N TYR A 440 22.13 8.14 -10.03
CA TYR A 440 23.25 8.09 -10.97
C TYR A 440 22.82 7.71 -12.40
N PHE A 441 21.99 6.68 -12.57
CA PHE A 441 21.48 6.29 -13.89
C PHE A 441 20.66 7.40 -14.55
N ASN A 442 19.79 8.08 -13.80
CA ASN A 442 18.97 9.18 -14.30
C ASN A 442 19.80 10.43 -14.64
N GLU A 443 20.72 10.85 -13.77
CA GLU A 443 21.60 12.01 -13.99
C GLU A 443 22.55 11.78 -15.15
N TYR A 444 23.20 10.61 -15.22
CA TYR A 444 24.09 10.26 -16.33
C TYR A 444 23.34 10.30 -17.67
N THR A 445 22.14 9.72 -17.73
CA THR A 445 21.29 9.76 -18.95
C THR A 445 20.94 11.20 -19.34
N SER A 446 20.68 12.07 -18.35
CA SER A 446 20.36 13.49 -18.58
C SER A 446 21.56 14.35 -19.01
N VAL A 447 22.80 13.91 -18.79
CA VAL A 447 24.02 14.66 -19.14
C VAL A 447 24.67 14.09 -20.41
N ALA A 448 24.77 12.78 -20.55
CA ALA A 448 25.39 12.11 -21.69
C ALA A 448 24.43 11.91 -22.88
N GLY A 449 23.12 12.00 -22.67
CA GLY A 449 22.10 11.67 -23.67
C GLY A 449 21.86 10.17 -23.89
N TYR A 450 22.60 9.31 -23.18
CA TYR A 450 22.47 7.86 -23.17
C TYR A 450 22.72 7.32 -21.76
N GLY A 451 22.13 6.17 -21.40
CA GLY A 451 22.28 5.57 -20.07
C GLY A 451 23.66 4.96 -19.81
N PRO A 452 24.09 4.80 -18.54
CA PRO A 452 25.45 4.36 -18.19
C PRO A 452 25.94 3.09 -18.89
N VAL A 453 25.04 2.15 -19.18
CA VAL A 453 25.36 1.00 -20.03
C VAL A 453 25.08 1.37 -21.49
N HIS A 454 26.17 1.59 -22.24
CA HIS A 454 26.15 1.91 -23.66
C HIS A 454 27.06 0.95 -24.45
N THR A 455 26.48 -0.16 -24.90
CA THR A 455 27.09 -1.13 -25.81
C THR A 455 26.45 -1.06 -27.20
N GLY A 456 27.02 -1.74 -28.20
CA GLY A 456 26.36 -1.89 -29.51
C GLY A 456 25.02 -2.64 -29.48
N ALA A 457 24.71 -3.35 -28.39
CA ALA A 457 23.45 -4.05 -28.19
C ALA A 457 22.43 -3.14 -27.48
N ARG A 458 21.67 -2.33 -28.25
CA ARG A 458 20.62 -1.43 -27.71
C ARG A 458 19.67 -2.14 -26.74
N TRP A 459 19.26 -3.36 -27.06
CA TRP A 459 18.38 -4.17 -26.22
C TRP A 459 18.99 -4.49 -24.84
N PHE A 460 20.30 -4.71 -24.76
CA PHE A 460 21.00 -4.96 -23.50
C PHE A 460 21.13 -3.68 -22.68
N ASN A 461 21.45 -2.56 -23.34
CA ASN A 461 21.48 -1.24 -22.72
C ASN A 461 20.13 -0.92 -22.08
N ASP A 462 19.04 -1.09 -22.83
CA ASP A 462 17.69 -0.76 -22.38
C ASP A 462 17.25 -1.66 -21.22
N ILE A 463 17.56 -2.97 -21.24
CA ILE A 463 17.32 -3.87 -20.09
C ILE A 463 17.99 -3.33 -18.83
N ILE A 464 19.30 -3.07 -18.89
CA ILE A 464 20.08 -2.73 -17.70
C ILE A 464 19.73 -1.33 -17.19
N ASN A 465 19.62 -0.34 -18.09
CA ASN A 465 19.27 1.03 -17.72
C ASN A 465 17.86 1.12 -17.10
N VAL A 466 16.85 0.42 -17.65
CA VAL A 466 15.48 0.39 -17.07
C VAL A 466 15.46 -0.27 -15.70
N ILE A 467 16.20 -1.36 -15.50
CA ILE A 467 16.24 -2.08 -14.21
C ILE A 467 16.88 -1.23 -13.11
N PHE A 468 18.02 -0.57 -13.38
CA PHE A 468 18.73 0.21 -12.37
C PHE A 468 18.20 1.63 -12.16
N SER A 469 17.39 2.18 -13.08
CA SER A 469 16.62 3.42 -12.84
C SER A 469 15.41 3.25 -11.91
N SER A 470 15.00 2.02 -11.54
CA SER A 470 13.91 1.81 -10.59
C SER A 470 14.39 1.75 -9.13
N LYS A 471 14.04 2.80 -8.39
CA LYS A 471 14.27 2.95 -6.93
C LYS A 471 13.71 1.79 -6.10
N PRO A 472 12.39 1.45 -6.19
CA PRO A 472 11.84 0.27 -5.52
C PRO A 472 12.47 -1.07 -5.97
N PHE A 473 12.83 -1.24 -7.25
CA PHE A 473 13.50 -2.47 -7.68
C PHE A 473 14.86 -2.63 -7.00
N VAL A 474 15.73 -1.62 -7.07
CA VAL A 474 17.09 -1.69 -6.50
C VAL A 474 17.04 -1.87 -4.98
N ALA A 475 16.22 -1.09 -4.26
CA ALA A 475 16.05 -1.26 -2.81
C ALA A 475 15.49 -2.64 -2.44
N GLY A 476 14.46 -3.10 -3.14
CA GLY A 476 13.84 -4.40 -2.89
C GLY A 476 14.79 -5.57 -3.17
N PHE A 477 15.53 -5.52 -4.27
CA PHE A 477 16.50 -6.54 -4.65
C PHE A 477 17.66 -6.64 -3.66
N VAL A 478 18.29 -5.50 -3.31
CA VAL A 478 19.39 -5.47 -2.33
C VAL A 478 18.93 -5.95 -0.95
N ALA A 479 17.75 -5.51 -0.50
CA ALA A 479 17.21 -5.93 0.80
C ALA A 479 16.86 -7.43 0.83
N PHE A 480 16.26 -7.94 -0.25
CA PHE A 480 15.92 -9.35 -0.41
C PHE A 480 17.16 -10.25 -0.48
N PHE A 481 18.19 -9.83 -1.21
CA PHE A 481 19.46 -10.56 -1.33
C PHE A 481 20.19 -10.62 0.01
N LEU A 482 20.42 -9.47 0.65
CA LEU A 482 21.16 -9.40 1.91
C LEU A 482 20.41 -10.11 3.06
N ASP A 483 19.09 -9.98 3.15
CA ASP A 483 18.33 -10.64 4.21
C ASP A 483 18.22 -12.17 4.06
N ASN A 484 18.41 -12.72 2.86
CA ASN A 484 18.41 -14.18 2.63
C ASN A 484 19.82 -14.80 2.53
N THR A 485 20.88 -13.99 2.46
CA THR A 485 22.28 -14.46 2.48
C THR A 485 22.97 -14.26 3.83
N LEU A 486 22.90 -13.06 4.44
CA LEU A 486 23.65 -12.74 5.66
C LEU A 486 23.18 -13.57 6.86
N HIS A 487 24.07 -14.40 7.42
CA HIS A 487 23.88 -15.15 8.68
C HIS A 487 22.57 -15.96 8.77
N ARG A 488 22.10 -16.50 7.64
CA ARG A 488 20.79 -17.18 7.52
C ARG A 488 20.55 -18.35 8.50
N ASN A 489 21.61 -19.00 8.98
CA ASN A 489 21.50 -20.21 9.80
C ASN A 489 21.24 -19.93 11.29
N ASP A 490 21.36 -18.68 11.74
CA ASP A 490 21.10 -18.31 13.14
C ASP A 490 19.58 -18.26 13.44
N SER A 491 19.18 -18.91 14.52
CA SER A 491 17.81 -18.90 15.04
C SER A 491 17.33 -17.50 15.47
N ALA A 492 18.24 -16.61 15.92
CA ALA A 492 17.90 -15.25 16.30
C ALA A 492 17.53 -14.40 15.09
N VAL A 493 18.26 -14.53 13.96
CA VAL A 493 17.97 -13.83 12.69
C VAL A 493 16.53 -14.07 12.20
N ARG A 494 15.96 -15.26 12.46
CA ARG A 494 14.55 -15.58 12.13
C ARG A 494 13.53 -14.80 12.96
N LYS A 495 13.89 -14.42 14.19
CA LYS A 495 13.12 -13.49 15.04
C LYS A 495 13.35 -12.05 14.58
N ASP A 496 14.61 -11.63 14.44
CA ASP A 496 15.01 -10.26 14.10
C ASP A 496 14.38 -9.73 12.81
N ARG A 497 14.34 -10.53 11.73
CA ARG A 497 13.76 -10.11 10.45
C ARG A 497 12.22 -10.13 10.40
N GLY A 498 11.56 -10.39 11.53
CA GLY A 498 10.10 -10.45 11.69
C GLY A 498 9.41 -11.66 11.06
N TYR A 499 10.15 -12.64 10.56
CA TYR A 499 9.61 -13.72 9.71
C TYR A 499 8.54 -14.58 10.38
N HIS A 500 8.57 -14.69 11.72
CA HIS A 500 7.61 -15.45 12.51
C HIS A 500 6.18 -14.86 12.46
N TRP A 501 6.02 -13.53 12.45
CA TRP A 501 4.71 -12.88 12.33
C TRP A 501 3.98 -13.25 11.03
N TRP A 502 4.71 -13.29 9.91
CA TRP A 502 4.17 -13.62 8.59
C TRP A 502 4.09 -15.12 8.31
N GLN A 503 4.67 -15.98 9.15
CA GLN A 503 4.73 -17.43 8.91
C GLN A 503 3.34 -18.06 8.71
N LYS A 504 2.32 -17.61 9.46
CA LYS A 504 0.93 -18.09 9.34
C LYS A 504 0.26 -17.72 8.01
N PHE A 505 0.64 -16.59 7.39
CA PHE A 505 0.09 -16.12 6.11
C PHE A 505 0.82 -16.68 4.88
N ARG A 506 1.95 -17.36 5.08
CA ARG A 506 2.78 -17.98 4.01
C ARG A 506 2.05 -19.09 3.22
N SER A 507 0.91 -19.57 3.74
CA SER A 507 -0.03 -20.44 3.04
C SER A 507 -1.42 -19.82 3.07
N PHE A 508 -2.14 -19.85 1.95
CA PHE A 508 -3.52 -19.35 1.86
C PHE A 508 -4.47 -20.04 2.85
N LYS A 509 -4.20 -21.31 3.22
CA LYS A 509 -4.98 -22.06 4.22
C LYS A 509 -4.48 -21.88 5.67
N GLY A 510 -3.51 -20.99 5.92
CA GLY A 510 -2.82 -20.86 7.22
C GLY A 510 -3.51 -19.94 8.24
N ASP A 511 -4.22 -18.90 7.80
CA ASP A 511 -5.20 -18.15 8.60
C ASP A 511 -6.53 -18.18 7.84
N GLN A 512 -7.62 -18.55 8.52
CA GLN A 512 -8.97 -18.64 7.94
C GLN A 512 -9.43 -17.32 7.31
N ARG A 513 -8.99 -16.17 7.85
CA ARG A 513 -9.31 -14.83 7.35
C ARG A 513 -8.69 -14.55 5.98
N SER A 514 -7.71 -15.33 5.55
CA SER A 514 -7.16 -15.25 4.18
C SER A 514 -8.23 -15.55 3.13
N ASP A 515 -9.18 -16.46 3.41
CA ASP A 515 -10.29 -16.73 2.50
C ASP A 515 -11.35 -15.61 2.53
N GLU A 516 -11.54 -14.95 3.68
CA GLU A 516 -12.43 -13.77 3.77
C GLU A 516 -11.93 -12.60 2.89
N PHE A 517 -10.62 -12.32 2.88
CA PHE A 517 -10.07 -11.20 2.11
C PHE A 517 -9.75 -11.53 0.64
N TYR A 518 -9.27 -12.74 0.33
CA TYR A 518 -8.60 -13.06 -0.95
C TYR A 518 -9.32 -14.08 -1.86
N ARG A 519 -10.55 -14.47 -1.50
CA ARG A 519 -11.39 -15.41 -2.26
C ARG A 519 -11.95 -14.82 -3.54
N LEU A 520 -11.89 -15.64 -4.60
CA LEU A 520 -12.50 -15.38 -5.89
C LEU A 520 -14.03 -15.36 -5.80
N PRO A 521 -14.73 -14.58 -6.64
CA PRO A 521 -16.19 -14.56 -6.70
C PRO A 521 -16.76 -15.93 -7.10
N PHE A 522 -18.07 -16.11 -6.88
CA PHE A 522 -18.85 -17.31 -7.26
C PHE A 522 -18.26 -18.65 -6.79
N ASN A 523 -17.46 -18.65 -5.71
CA ASN A 523 -16.73 -19.81 -5.19
C ASN A 523 -15.75 -20.45 -6.19
N LEU A 524 -15.24 -19.68 -7.16
CA LEU A 524 -14.25 -20.13 -8.14
C LEU A 524 -12.95 -20.66 -7.50
N ASN A 525 -12.68 -20.34 -6.22
CA ASN A 525 -11.67 -21.00 -5.38
C ASN A 525 -11.75 -22.56 -5.38
N LYS A 526 -12.90 -23.17 -5.72
CA LYS A 526 -13.03 -24.63 -5.87
C LYS A 526 -12.35 -25.17 -7.13
N PHE A 527 -12.49 -24.47 -8.25
CA PHE A 527 -11.92 -24.85 -9.56
C PHE A 527 -10.51 -24.31 -9.73
N PHE A 528 -10.27 -23.11 -9.20
CA PHE A 528 -8.98 -22.44 -9.11
C PHE A 528 -8.53 -22.32 -7.64
N PRO A 529 -8.20 -23.43 -6.94
CA PRO A 529 -7.56 -23.34 -5.64
C PRO A 529 -6.29 -22.50 -5.73
N SER A 530 -5.96 -21.77 -4.66
CA SER A 530 -4.77 -20.93 -4.53
C SER A 530 -3.42 -21.67 -4.61
N GLY A 531 -3.45 -22.96 -4.94
CA GLY A 531 -2.31 -23.77 -5.36
C GLY A 531 -2.19 -23.96 -6.87
N TRP A 532 -3.00 -23.32 -7.72
CA TRP A 532 -2.83 -23.31 -9.18
C TRP A 532 -1.48 -22.70 -9.56
N THR A 533 -0.52 -23.59 -9.70
CA THR A 533 0.70 -23.43 -10.46
C THR A 533 0.53 -24.25 -11.73
N TRP A 534 0.85 -23.67 -12.90
CA TRP A 534 1.13 -24.50 -14.08
C TRP A 534 2.35 -25.37 -13.75
N ASN A 535 2.10 -26.62 -13.36
CA ASN A 535 3.16 -27.56 -12.99
C ASN A 535 3.86 -28.06 -14.25
N CYS A 536 4.72 -27.24 -14.86
CA CYS A 536 5.64 -27.71 -15.91
C CYS A 536 6.53 -28.87 -15.41
N LEU A 537 6.82 -28.92 -14.11
CA LEU A 537 7.45 -30.08 -13.45
C LEU A 537 6.63 -31.38 -13.57
N SER A 538 5.30 -31.31 -13.60
CA SER A 538 4.44 -32.48 -13.87
C SER A 538 4.43 -32.86 -15.35
N PHE A 539 4.79 -31.93 -16.26
CA PHE A 539 4.93 -32.25 -17.67
C PHE A 539 6.17 -33.13 -17.90
N ASN A 540 7.28 -32.88 -17.18
CA ASN A 540 8.43 -33.80 -17.19
C ASN A 540 8.11 -35.16 -16.54
N SER A 541 7.28 -35.22 -15.49
CA SER A 541 6.82 -36.50 -14.93
C SER A 541 6.07 -37.34 -15.98
N VAL A 542 5.18 -36.70 -16.75
CA VAL A 542 4.44 -37.37 -17.83
C VAL A 542 5.35 -37.71 -19.01
N LEU A 543 6.24 -36.80 -19.45
CA LEU A 543 7.17 -37.07 -20.55
C LEU A 543 8.16 -38.19 -20.25
N MET A 544 8.72 -38.25 -19.03
CA MET A 544 9.60 -39.36 -18.64
C MET A 544 8.83 -40.68 -18.55
N SER A 545 7.61 -40.70 -17.99
CA SER A 545 6.78 -41.92 -17.99
C SER A 545 6.38 -42.40 -19.40
N LEU A 546 6.25 -41.49 -20.37
CA LEU A 546 5.89 -41.82 -21.75
C LEU A 546 7.09 -42.15 -22.65
N GLN A 547 8.33 -42.03 -22.16
CA GLN A 547 9.53 -42.29 -22.95
C GLN A 547 10.21 -43.64 -22.63
N GLU A 548 9.84 -44.33 -21.55
CA GLU A 548 10.26 -45.72 -21.29
C GLU A 548 9.22 -46.76 -21.74
N GLU A 549 7.91 -46.46 -21.72
CA GLU A 549 6.84 -47.43 -22.03
C GLU A 549 6.66 -47.74 -23.54
N LYS A 550 7.55 -47.24 -24.43
CA LYS A 550 7.41 -47.36 -25.89
C LYS A 550 8.62 -47.90 -26.66
N LEU A 551 9.41 -48.79 -26.04
CA LEU A 551 10.44 -49.56 -26.76
C LEU A 551 10.21 -51.09 -26.77
N LEU A 552 9.17 -51.61 -26.13
CA LEU A 552 9.05 -53.06 -25.83
C LEU A 552 7.68 -53.71 -26.08
N SER A 553 6.86 -53.16 -26.98
CA SER A 553 5.77 -53.94 -27.59
C SER A 553 5.40 -53.45 -28.99
N PHE A 554 6.06 -54.02 -30.01
CA PHE A 554 5.68 -53.84 -31.41
C PHE A 554 5.79 -55.16 -32.20
N LYS A 555 5.12 -56.21 -31.68
CA LYS A 555 4.89 -57.47 -32.40
C LYS A 555 3.46 -57.97 -32.24
N ASN A 556 2.81 -58.17 -33.39
CA ASN A 556 1.80 -59.18 -33.70
C ASN A 556 0.32 -59.02 -33.28
N VAL A 557 -0.53 -59.11 -34.32
CA VAL A 557 -1.82 -59.85 -34.38
C VAL A 557 -3.09 -59.22 -33.78
N LEU A 558 -3.77 -58.45 -34.63
CA LEU A 558 -5.11 -58.74 -35.21
C LEU A 558 -6.14 -59.61 -34.42
N VAL A 559 -7.41 -59.14 -34.40
CA VAL A 559 -8.68 -59.83 -34.83
C VAL A 559 -9.94 -59.50 -33.98
N LYS A 560 -11.04 -59.12 -34.69
CA LYS A 560 -12.51 -59.13 -34.34
C LYS A 560 -13.18 -58.12 -33.36
N LYS A 561 -14.15 -57.40 -33.96
CA LYS A 561 -15.56 -57.12 -33.53
C LYS A 561 -15.90 -56.22 -32.31
N ARG A 562 -16.07 -54.90 -32.61
CA ARG A 562 -17.35 -54.14 -32.75
C ARG A 562 -18.70 -54.87 -32.46
N PRO A 563 -19.85 -54.16 -32.30
CA PRO A 563 -20.13 -52.74 -31.93
C PRO A 563 -21.28 -52.69 -30.85
N PRO A 564 -22.21 -51.69 -30.74
CA PRO A 564 -22.29 -50.27 -31.14
C PRO A 564 -22.45 -49.35 -29.88
N THR A 565 -22.98 -48.11 -29.79
CA THR A 565 -23.48 -46.97 -30.64
C THR A 565 -23.30 -45.69 -29.75
N SER A 566 -23.56 -44.41 -30.10
CA SER A 566 -23.99 -43.67 -31.31
C SER A 566 -23.45 -42.22 -31.23
N SER A 567 -23.42 -41.52 -32.37
CA SER A 567 -22.76 -40.21 -32.57
C SER A 567 -23.60 -38.96 -32.26
N CYS A 568 -23.00 -37.78 -32.52
CA CYS A 568 -23.55 -36.42 -32.65
C CYS A 568 -23.74 -35.61 -31.35
N SER A 569 -23.34 -34.33 -31.21
CA SER A 569 -23.10 -33.15 -32.10
C SER A 569 -24.26 -32.15 -32.13
N TRP A 570 -23.99 -30.91 -32.58
CA TRP A 570 -24.75 -29.65 -32.46
C TRP A 570 -24.65 -28.99 -31.06
N LEU A 571 -24.31 -27.70 -30.84
CA LEU A 571 -24.18 -26.44 -31.63
C LEU A 571 -25.49 -25.62 -31.76
N LYS A 572 -25.38 -24.29 -31.48
CA LYS A 572 -26.39 -23.19 -31.36
C LYS A 572 -26.82 -22.94 -29.88
N ALA A 573 -26.62 -21.74 -29.29
CA ALA A 573 -27.32 -20.43 -29.44
C ALA A 573 -28.46 -20.26 -28.40
N ALA A 574 -28.95 -19.08 -27.99
CA ALA A 574 -28.36 -17.72 -27.87
C ALA A 574 -29.31 -16.80 -27.03
N PHE A 575 -28.73 -15.76 -26.38
CA PHE A 575 -29.28 -14.41 -26.08
C PHE A 575 -30.69 -14.13 -25.46
N PHE A 576 -30.74 -13.07 -24.61
CA PHE A 576 -31.92 -12.35 -24.05
C PHE A 576 -32.85 -13.17 -23.12
N SER A 577 -33.61 -12.61 -22.18
CA SER A 577 -34.08 -11.21 -22.00
C SER A 577 -34.05 -10.73 -20.52
N ALA A 578 -34.76 -9.64 -20.18
CA ALA A 578 -34.65 -8.91 -18.92
C ALA A 578 -36.00 -8.54 -18.25
N THR A 579 -35.89 -7.91 -17.06
CA THR A 579 -36.85 -7.00 -16.37
C THR A 579 -38.09 -7.51 -15.59
N LEU A 580 -38.14 -7.03 -14.33
CA LEU A 580 -39.27 -6.40 -13.60
C LEU A 580 -40.22 -7.17 -12.64
N PHE A 581 -40.76 -6.37 -11.71
CA PHE A 581 -41.72 -6.61 -10.61
C PHE A 581 -41.33 -7.57 -9.46
N SER A 582 -41.91 -7.48 -8.25
CA SER A 582 -42.24 -6.32 -7.36
C SER A 582 -42.78 -6.86 -6.03
N SER A 583 -42.63 -6.11 -4.92
CA SER A 583 -43.48 -6.24 -3.70
C SER A 583 -43.39 -7.59 -2.94
N SER A 584 -43.83 -7.73 -1.68
CA SER A 584 -44.01 -6.79 -0.55
C SER A 584 -44.01 -7.61 0.74
N SER A 585 -43.49 -7.07 1.85
CA SER A 585 -43.94 -7.41 3.22
C SER A 585 -43.39 -6.42 4.24
N VAL A 586 -44.30 -5.66 4.86
CA VAL A 586 -44.00 -4.82 6.03
C VAL A 586 -44.35 -5.63 7.28
N ALA A 587 -43.45 -5.66 8.26
CA ALA A 587 -43.73 -6.15 9.60
C ALA A 587 -43.30 -5.10 10.63
N VAL A 588 -44.29 -4.46 11.26
CA VAL A 588 -44.06 -3.49 12.34
C VAL A 588 -44.00 -4.23 13.66
N TYR A 589 -43.00 -3.95 14.49
CA TYR A 589 -43.11 -4.18 15.94
C TYR A 589 -42.40 -3.09 16.74
N GLN A 590 -42.91 -2.80 17.94
CA GLN A 590 -42.59 -1.56 18.65
C GLN A 590 -41.34 -1.62 19.54
N ARG A 591 -40.88 -0.40 19.87
CA ARG A 591 -39.74 -0.08 20.74
C ARG A 591 -39.74 -0.86 22.06
N HIS A 592 -38.53 -1.17 22.53
CA HIS A 592 -38.15 -0.87 23.92
C HIS A 592 -36.89 -0.01 23.94
N ARG A 593 -36.89 1.04 24.77
CA ARG A 593 -35.70 1.89 25.06
C ARG A 593 -35.10 1.44 26.39
N GLN A 594 -33.77 1.30 26.46
CA GLN A 594 -32.94 1.64 27.64
C GLN A 594 -31.43 1.68 27.24
N PRO A 595 -30.51 2.20 28.08
CA PRO A 595 -29.82 3.44 27.72
C PRO A 595 -28.52 3.26 26.93
N ALA A 596 -28.39 4.00 25.82
CA ALA A 596 -27.26 3.93 24.90
C ALA A 596 -26.38 5.20 24.92
N VAL A 597 -25.69 5.45 26.03
CA VAL A 597 -24.75 6.58 26.18
C VAL A 597 -23.31 6.08 26.38
N GLU A 598 -23.02 5.36 27.47
CA GLU A 598 -21.66 4.94 27.86
C GLU A 598 -20.93 4.14 26.76
N ILE A 599 -21.62 3.14 26.19
CA ILE A 599 -21.09 2.21 25.16
C ILE A 599 -20.70 2.94 23.86
N ARG A 600 -21.18 4.17 23.64
CA ARG A 600 -20.93 4.96 22.43
C ARG A 600 -19.54 5.62 22.41
N ARG A 601 -18.90 5.81 23.57
CA ARG A 601 -17.55 6.41 23.67
C ARG A 601 -16.44 5.41 23.35
N GLU A 602 -16.45 4.20 23.94
CA GLU A 602 -15.41 3.20 23.67
C GLU A 602 -15.41 2.71 22.22
N ARG A 603 -16.59 2.62 21.59
CA ARG A 603 -16.72 2.21 20.17
C ARG A 603 -16.05 3.19 19.19
N ARG A 604 -15.61 4.40 19.62
CA ARG A 604 -14.85 5.35 18.80
C ARG A 604 -13.33 5.08 18.74
N LYS A 605 -12.78 4.21 19.59
CA LYS A 605 -11.33 3.84 19.58
C LYS A 605 -11.02 2.56 18.79
N MET A 606 -12.03 1.95 18.14
CA MET A 606 -11.89 0.78 17.29
C MET A 606 -12.45 1.09 15.91
N GLY A 607 -11.66 0.88 14.85
CA GLY A 607 -12.17 0.94 13.48
C GLY A 607 -13.23 -0.14 13.24
N ASN A 608 -14.14 0.08 12.28
CA ASN A 608 -15.27 -0.84 12.03
C ASN A 608 -14.80 -2.28 11.75
N CYS A 609 -13.60 -2.49 11.22
CA CYS A 609 -13.05 -3.82 10.96
C CYS A 609 -12.80 -4.63 12.24
N GLN A 610 -12.28 -4.00 13.29
CA GLN A 610 -12.03 -4.63 14.59
C GLN A 610 -13.29 -4.69 15.44
N ALA A 611 -14.18 -3.70 15.30
CA ALA A 611 -15.52 -3.77 15.88
C ALA A 611 -16.37 -4.89 15.25
N ALA A 612 -16.17 -5.21 13.97
CA ALA A 612 -16.83 -6.32 13.29
C ALA A 612 -16.32 -7.69 13.77
N GLU A 613 -15.00 -7.92 13.88
CA GLU A 613 -14.46 -9.17 14.45
C GLU A 613 -15.00 -9.42 15.87
N VAL A 614 -15.04 -8.38 16.73
CA VAL A 614 -15.59 -8.45 18.10
C VAL A 614 -17.13 -8.55 18.13
N ALA A 615 -17.81 -8.22 17.03
CA ALA A 615 -19.26 -8.34 16.87
C ALA A 615 -19.65 -9.49 15.92
N THR A 616 -18.91 -10.60 15.91
CA THR A 616 -19.34 -11.85 15.28
C THR A 616 -20.00 -12.79 16.29
N VAL A 617 -20.99 -13.56 15.84
CA VAL A 617 -21.41 -14.81 16.48
C VAL A 617 -20.42 -15.89 16.04
N VAL A 618 -19.74 -16.53 16.99
CA VAL A 618 -18.75 -17.58 16.69
C VAL A 618 -19.34 -18.93 17.05
N ILE A 619 -19.43 -19.86 16.09
CA ILE A 619 -19.96 -21.21 16.26
C ILE A 619 -18.84 -22.22 16.04
N GLN A 620 -18.46 -22.95 17.09
CA GLN A 620 -17.44 -23.99 17.05
C GLN A 620 -18.08 -25.37 16.81
N HIS A 621 -17.69 -26.03 15.73
CA HIS A 621 -18.07 -27.40 15.40
C HIS A 621 -17.23 -28.41 16.21
N PRO A 622 -17.71 -29.66 16.43
CA PRO A 622 -16.95 -30.67 17.17
C PRO A 622 -15.59 -31.00 16.53
N GLY A 623 -15.52 -31.04 15.19
CA GLY A 623 -14.30 -31.29 14.42
C GLY A 623 -13.36 -30.08 14.27
N GLY A 624 -13.34 -29.16 15.24
CA GLY A 624 -12.43 -28.00 15.27
C GLY A 624 -12.70 -26.88 14.26
N ARG A 625 -13.58 -27.10 13.26
CA ARG A 625 -14.05 -26.08 12.33
C ARG A 625 -14.77 -24.95 13.09
N VAL A 626 -14.49 -23.71 12.71
CA VAL A 626 -15.15 -22.52 13.26
C VAL A 626 -15.95 -21.85 12.15
N GLU A 627 -17.15 -21.40 12.50
CA GLU A 627 -18.10 -20.70 11.65
C GLU A 627 -18.40 -19.34 12.30
N ARG A 628 -18.56 -18.29 11.48
CA ARG A 628 -18.76 -16.91 11.95
C ARG A 628 -19.95 -16.29 11.25
N LEU A 629 -20.92 -15.81 12.02
CA LEU A 629 -22.09 -15.09 11.52
C LEU A 629 -22.00 -13.62 11.95
N TYR A 630 -22.33 -12.71 11.03
CA TYR A 630 -22.19 -11.26 11.21
C TYR A 630 -23.53 -10.57 11.51
N TRP A 631 -24.57 -11.36 11.79
CA TRP A 631 -25.92 -10.95 12.15
C TRP A 631 -26.46 -11.89 13.25
N PRO A 632 -27.34 -11.39 14.15
CA PRO A 632 -28.02 -12.26 15.12
C PRO A 632 -28.88 -13.29 14.38
N THR A 633 -28.79 -14.55 14.81
CA THR A 633 -29.44 -15.71 14.17
C THR A 633 -30.11 -16.56 15.25
N SER A 634 -31.25 -17.21 14.98
CA SER A 634 -31.89 -18.05 16.00
C SER A 634 -31.12 -19.37 16.21
N ALA A 635 -31.21 -19.94 17.41
CA ALA A 635 -30.67 -21.27 17.66
C ALA A 635 -31.37 -22.33 16.78
N ALA A 636 -32.66 -22.17 16.49
CA ALA A 636 -33.40 -23.06 15.58
C ALA A 636 -32.80 -23.10 14.16
N ASP A 637 -32.42 -21.96 13.59
CA ASP A 637 -31.83 -21.92 12.23
C ASP A 637 -30.48 -22.65 12.17
N VAL A 638 -29.64 -22.44 13.19
CA VAL A 638 -28.33 -23.09 13.32
C VAL A 638 -28.46 -24.60 13.54
N MET A 639 -29.49 -25.04 14.29
CA MET A 639 -29.80 -26.46 14.49
C MET A 639 -30.42 -27.10 13.23
N LYS A 640 -31.19 -26.33 12.44
CA LYS A 640 -31.77 -26.76 11.16
C LYS A 640 -30.71 -26.95 10.08
N SER A 641 -29.64 -26.13 10.07
CA SER A 641 -28.49 -26.32 9.18
C SER A 641 -27.50 -27.38 9.65
N ASN A 642 -27.57 -27.82 10.92
CA ASN A 642 -26.66 -28.80 11.52
C ASN A 642 -27.45 -29.92 12.26
N PRO A 643 -28.17 -30.79 11.53
CA PRO A 643 -28.99 -31.84 12.14
C PRO A 643 -28.14 -32.77 13.04
N GLY A 644 -28.73 -33.15 14.19
CA GLY A 644 -28.07 -33.96 15.22
C GLY A 644 -27.27 -33.17 16.28
N TYR A 645 -27.18 -31.83 16.15
CA TYR A 645 -26.45 -30.96 17.07
C TYR A 645 -27.34 -29.93 17.78
N HIS A 646 -27.02 -29.67 19.05
CA HIS A 646 -27.60 -28.59 19.85
C HIS A 646 -26.58 -27.45 20.02
N VAL A 647 -27.04 -26.21 20.04
CA VAL A 647 -26.19 -25.04 20.28
C VAL A 647 -26.07 -24.78 21.78
N ALA A 648 -24.84 -24.58 22.27
CA ALA A 648 -24.57 -24.16 23.64
C ALA A 648 -23.69 -22.92 23.70
N LEU A 649 -24.06 -21.95 24.53
CA LEU A 649 -23.25 -20.78 24.88
C LEU A 649 -22.11 -21.20 25.81
N VAL A 650 -20.87 -20.79 25.49
CA VAL A 650 -19.68 -21.01 26.33
C VAL A 650 -19.33 -19.72 27.06
N THR A 651 -19.66 -19.63 28.34
CA THR A 651 -19.31 -18.47 29.18
C THR A 651 -18.09 -18.78 30.04
N LEU A 652 -17.01 -18.02 29.86
CA LEU A 652 -15.82 -18.08 30.70
C LEU A 652 -16.01 -17.22 31.95
N TYR A 653 -15.77 -17.81 33.12
CA TYR A 653 -15.82 -17.14 34.42
C TYR A 653 -14.48 -17.33 35.14
N VAL A 654 -13.89 -16.24 35.63
CA VAL A 654 -12.66 -16.28 36.42
C VAL A 654 -13.04 -15.92 37.85
N SER A 655 -12.81 -16.85 38.78
CA SER A 655 -13.06 -16.63 40.20
C SER A 655 -11.73 -16.43 40.92
N GLU A 656 -11.60 -15.33 41.65
CA GLU A 656 -10.44 -15.05 42.49
C GLU A 656 -10.78 -15.50 43.92
N THR A 657 -10.52 -16.78 44.22
CA THR A 657 -10.60 -17.33 45.58
C THR A 657 -9.35 -16.96 46.36
N LYS A 658 -9.50 -16.23 47.48
CA LYS A 658 -8.43 -16.10 48.46
C LYS A 658 -8.33 -17.37 49.29
N THR A 659 -7.13 -17.95 49.34
CA THR A 659 -6.68 -18.96 50.30
C THR A 659 -5.24 -18.62 50.66
N ASP A 660 -4.86 -18.66 51.93
CA ASP A 660 -3.63 -18.03 52.45
C ASP A 660 -2.32 -18.80 52.16
N SER A 661 -2.25 -19.50 51.03
CA SER A 661 -1.02 -20.10 50.49
C SER A 661 -1.11 -20.31 48.97
N GLY A 662 -0.27 -19.59 48.21
CA GLY A 662 -0.09 -19.77 46.76
C GLY A 662 -1.20 -19.18 45.87
N ALA A 663 -0.85 -18.22 45.01
CA ALA A 663 -1.81 -17.52 44.14
C ALA A 663 -2.20 -18.31 42.87
N GLY A 664 -3.02 -19.36 43.01
CA GLY A 664 -3.62 -20.10 41.89
C GLY A 664 -4.85 -19.37 41.30
N THR A 665 -4.91 -19.20 39.97
CA THR A 665 -6.08 -18.59 39.29
C THR A 665 -6.95 -19.64 38.59
N VAL A 666 -8.04 -20.08 39.23
CA VAL A 666 -8.94 -21.10 38.67
C VAL A 666 -9.88 -20.49 37.62
N ARG A 667 -9.99 -21.15 36.45
CA ARG A 667 -10.88 -20.75 35.35
C ARG A 667 -12.06 -21.71 35.27
N PHE A 668 -13.28 -21.20 35.47
CA PHE A 668 -14.50 -21.97 35.32
C PHE A 668 -15.12 -21.71 33.95
N THR A 669 -15.52 -22.76 33.23
CA THR A 669 -16.32 -22.64 32.00
C THR A 669 -17.76 -23.07 32.29
N ARG A 670 -18.71 -22.13 32.19
CA ARG A 670 -20.13 -22.41 32.31
C ARG A 670 -20.72 -22.56 30.91
N VAL A 671 -21.02 -23.80 30.54
CA VAL A 671 -21.73 -24.13 29.30
C VAL A 671 -23.23 -24.05 29.56
N ARG A 672 -23.97 -23.30 28.74
CA ARG A 672 -25.43 -23.19 28.80
C ARG A 672 -26.02 -23.64 27.47
N LEU A 673 -26.76 -24.75 27.46
CA LEU A 673 -27.54 -25.15 26.29
C LEU A 673 -28.58 -24.06 25.97
N LEU A 674 -28.71 -23.70 24.69
CA LEU A 674 -29.75 -22.78 24.23
C LEU A 674 -31.04 -23.55 23.94
N LYS A 675 -32.19 -22.89 24.16
CA LYS A 675 -33.48 -23.34 23.62
C LYS A 675 -33.58 -22.90 22.15
N PRO A 676 -34.33 -23.60 21.27
CA PRO A 676 -34.47 -23.21 19.87
C PRO A 676 -35.00 -21.78 19.64
N ARG A 677 -35.72 -21.21 20.63
CA ARG A 677 -36.23 -19.83 20.62
C ARG A 677 -35.19 -18.77 21.02
N ASP A 678 -34.02 -19.17 21.54
CA ASP A 678 -32.98 -18.23 21.94
C ASP A 678 -32.22 -17.71 20.70
N VAL A 679 -31.81 -16.43 20.72
CA VAL A 679 -31.07 -15.78 19.63
C VAL A 679 -29.59 -15.73 19.97
N LEU A 680 -28.73 -16.10 19.03
CA LEU A 680 -27.27 -15.99 19.17
C LEU A 680 -26.87 -14.51 19.05
N LEU A 681 -26.21 -14.00 20.09
CA LEU A 681 -25.83 -12.60 20.23
C LEU A 681 -24.41 -12.36 19.70
N LEU A 682 -24.24 -11.25 18.98
CA LEU A 682 -22.95 -10.80 18.46
C LEU A 682 -21.93 -10.61 19.61
N GLY A 683 -20.73 -11.15 19.44
CA GLY A 683 -19.65 -11.11 20.45
C GLY A 683 -19.69 -12.26 21.47
N GLN A 684 -20.54 -13.28 21.28
CA GLN A 684 -20.55 -14.51 22.09
C GLN A 684 -20.06 -15.74 21.30
N VAL A 685 -19.46 -16.68 22.04
CA VAL A 685 -18.94 -17.94 21.51
C VAL A 685 -19.88 -19.08 21.87
N TYR A 686 -20.29 -19.81 20.84
CA TYR A 686 -21.19 -20.95 20.91
C TYR A 686 -20.48 -22.21 20.40
N ARG A 687 -20.88 -23.37 20.91
CA ARG A 687 -20.37 -24.68 20.49
C ARG A 687 -21.52 -25.61 20.12
N LEU A 688 -21.36 -26.37 19.04
CA LEU A 688 -22.27 -27.45 18.66
C LEU A 688 -21.94 -28.72 19.46
N ILE A 689 -22.95 -29.29 20.10
CA ILE A 689 -22.86 -30.48 20.95
C ILE A 689 -23.78 -31.57 20.38
N THR A 690 -23.27 -32.79 20.19
CA THR A 690 -24.06 -33.96 19.77
C THR A 690 -25.14 -34.31 20.80
N SER A 691 -26.30 -34.81 20.36
CA SER A 691 -27.38 -35.28 21.23
C SER A 691 -26.91 -36.20 22.39
N GLN A 692 -26.08 -37.21 22.11
CA GLN A 692 -25.47 -38.10 23.13
C GLN A 692 -24.62 -37.36 24.19
N GLY A 693 -24.10 -36.18 23.87
CA GLY A 693 -23.29 -35.36 24.78
C GLY A 693 -24.13 -34.60 25.82
N SER A 694 -25.43 -34.41 25.57
CA SER A 694 -26.30 -33.55 26.38
C SER A 694 -26.46 -34.03 27.83
N ILE A 695 -26.32 -35.34 28.08
CA ILE A 695 -26.48 -35.94 29.42
C ILE A 695 -25.19 -35.82 30.25
N ARG A 696 -24.01 -35.81 29.61
CA ARG A 696 -22.71 -35.67 30.31
C ARG A 696 -22.31 -34.20 30.55
N ALA A 697 -22.74 -33.28 29.70
CA ALA A 697 -22.39 -31.86 29.80
C ALA A 697 -23.06 -31.12 30.99
N ALA A 698 -24.07 -31.71 31.62
CA ALA A 698 -24.83 -31.09 32.71
C ALA A 698 -24.24 -31.32 34.12
N SER A 699 -23.26 -32.22 34.28
CA SER A 699 -22.99 -32.86 35.58
C SER A 699 -21.51 -33.08 35.94
N ARG A 700 -20.54 -32.70 35.10
CA ARG A 700 -19.09 -32.78 35.44
C ARG A 700 -18.27 -31.62 34.86
N PRO A 701 -17.24 -31.12 35.57
CA PRO A 701 -16.19 -30.30 34.95
C PRO A 701 -15.34 -31.16 34.00
N PHE A 702 -14.75 -30.52 32.98
CA PHE A 702 -13.83 -31.18 32.05
C PHE A 702 -12.37 -31.13 32.59
N PRO A 703 -11.54 -32.16 32.32
CA PRO A 703 -10.13 -32.16 32.74
C PRO A 703 -9.27 -31.22 31.87
N ASP A 704 -8.31 -30.54 32.51
CA ASP A 704 -7.47 -29.50 31.88
C ASP A 704 -6.55 -30.00 30.74
N SER A 705 -6.27 -31.30 30.68
CA SER A 705 -5.38 -31.89 29.65
C SER A 705 -5.87 -31.70 28.21
N LEU A 706 -7.17 -31.45 28.01
CA LEU A 706 -7.77 -31.16 26.70
C LEU A 706 -7.77 -29.66 26.34
N LEU A 707 -7.28 -28.79 27.23
CA LEU A 707 -7.44 -27.33 27.12
C LEU A 707 -6.25 -26.61 26.47
N VAL A 708 -5.07 -27.25 26.41
CA VAL A 708 -3.82 -26.68 25.88
C VAL A 708 -3.84 -26.50 24.35
N SER A 709 -4.73 -27.21 23.64
CA SER A 709 -4.83 -27.19 22.17
C SER A 709 -5.93 -26.28 21.60
N LEU A 710 -6.72 -25.61 22.45
CA LEU A 710 -8.01 -25.00 22.06
C LEU A 710 -8.26 -23.59 22.60
N ILE A 711 -7.26 -22.69 22.49
CA ILE A 711 -7.44 -21.25 22.74
C ILE A 711 -6.82 -20.43 21.59
N PRO A 712 -7.56 -19.56 20.89
CA PRO A 712 -6.97 -18.55 20.01
C PRO A 712 -6.43 -17.37 20.84
N ASP A 713 -5.27 -16.82 20.43
CA ASP A 713 -4.45 -15.87 21.20
C ASP A 713 -5.10 -14.51 21.59
N ALA A 714 -6.36 -14.26 21.19
CA ALA A 714 -7.09 -13.04 21.51
C ALA A 714 -7.67 -12.99 22.94
N LEU A 715 -7.84 -14.14 23.60
CA LEU A 715 -8.53 -14.21 24.90
C LEU A 715 -7.83 -13.48 26.06
N PRO A 716 -6.47 -13.50 26.18
CA PRO A 716 -5.77 -12.77 27.25
C PRO A 716 -5.95 -11.25 27.19
N GLU A 717 -6.03 -10.68 25.98
CA GLU A 717 -6.25 -9.24 25.78
C GLU A 717 -7.68 -8.83 26.14
N VAL A 718 -8.69 -9.66 25.81
CA VAL A 718 -10.07 -9.45 26.27
C VAL A 718 -10.17 -9.53 27.80
N ALA A 719 -9.46 -10.47 28.44
CA ALA A 719 -9.40 -10.57 29.89
C ALA A 719 -8.70 -9.36 30.54
N LYS A 720 -7.61 -8.84 29.95
CA LYS A 720 -6.99 -7.56 30.37
C LYS A 720 -7.97 -6.39 30.25
N ALA A 721 -8.64 -6.23 29.11
CA ALA A 721 -9.57 -5.13 28.88
C ALA A 721 -10.76 -5.16 29.86
N LEU A 722 -11.28 -6.35 30.19
CA LEU A 722 -12.31 -6.51 31.21
C LEU A 722 -11.80 -6.20 32.63
N ARG A 723 -10.56 -6.59 32.97
CA ARG A 723 -9.90 -6.20 34.24
C ARG A 723 -9.68 -4.69 34.33
N GLN A 724 -9.22 -4.05 33.26
CA GLN A 724 -9.05 -2.60 33.19
C GLN A 724 -10.39 -1.87 33.37
N ARG A 725 -11.46 -2.28 32.67
CA ARG A 725 -12.81 -1.72 32.88
C ARG A 725 -13.33 -1.91 34.32
N LYS A 726 -13.02 -3.03 34.98
CA LYS A 726 -13.38 -3.25 36.40
C LYS A 726 -12.63 -2.28 37.32
N HIS A 727 -11.32 -2.11 37.13
CA HIS A 727 -10.52 -1.13 37.88
C HIS A 727 -10.92 0.32 37.60
N GLU A 728 -11.24 0.70 36.36
CA GLU A 728 -11.67 2.06 36.02
C GLU A 728 -13.02 2.39 36.65
N LYS A 729 -13.96 1.44 36.69
CA LYS A 729 -15.21 1.60 37.45
C LYS A 729 -14.97 1.77 38.96
N LEU A 730 -14.06 0.98 39.54
CA LEU A 730 -13.70 1.09 40.96
C LEU A 730 -13.06 2.45 41.27
N LYS A 731 -12.13 2.93 40.43
CA LYS A 731 -11.53 4.26 40.56
C LYS A 731 -12.57 5.38 40.44
N LYS A 732 -13.57 5.25 39.56
CA LYS A 732 -14.65 6.24 39.43
C LYS A 732 -15.54 6.27 40.68
N SER A 733 -15.96 5.13 41.23
CA SER A 733 -16.76 5.14 42.47
C SER A 733 -15.98 5.64 43.68
N GLN A 734 -14.66 5.36 43.77
CA GLN A 734 -13.80 5.95 44.80
C GLN A 734 -13.64 7.48 44.63
N ALA A 735 -13.52 7.97 43.39
CA ALA A 735 -13.46 9.41 43.13
C ALA A 735 -14.79 10.12 43.45
N GLU A 736 -15.94 9.46 43.26
CA GLU A 736 -17.25 9.97 43.68
C GLU A 736 -17.42 9.96 45.21
N SER A 737 -16.96 8.92 45.93
CA SER A 737 -17.01 8.93 47.40
C SER A 737 -16.08 9.98 48.01
N ILE A 738 -14.87 10.17 47.45
CA ILE A 738 -13.94 11.22 47.88
C ILE A 738 -14.54 12.61 47.62
N ARG A 739 -15.18 12.84 46.46
CA ARG A 739 -15.88 14.11 46.18
C ARG A 739 -17.01 14.39 47.15
N LYS A 740 -17.80 13.38 47.55
CA LYS A 740 -18.84 13.57 48.58
C LYS A 740 -18.26 13.98 49.92
N GLN A 741 -17.22 13.27 50.40
CA GLN A 741 -16.53 13.63 51.63
C GLN A 741 -15.91 15.04 51.59
N GLN A 742 -15.38 15.47 50.44
CA GLN A 742 -14.88 16.83 50.25
C GLN A 742 -16.01 17.89 50.25
N GLN A 743 -17.18 17.58 49.69
CA GLN A 743 -18.34 18.48 49.77
C GLN A 743 -18.93 18.57 51.18
N GLU A 744 -18.92 17.47 51.94
CA GLU A 744 -19.33 17.45 53.35
C GLU A 744 -18.35 18.25 54.22
N GLN A 745 -17.04 18.22 53.94
CA GLN A 745 -16.06 19.07 54.62
C GLN A 745 -16.12 20.55 54.24
N GLN A 746 -16.57 20.90 53.02
CA GLN A 746 -16.69 22.29 52.57
C GLN A 746 -17.96 23.03 53.06
N HIS A 747 -18.78 22.40 53.90
CA HIS A 747 -19.94 23.04 54.54
C HIS A 747 -19.78 23.26 56.06
N GLY A 748 -18.59 22.98 56.63
CA GLY A 748 -18.33 23.02 58.07
C GLY A 748 -17.47 24.19 58.59
N THR A 749 -16.94 25.05 57.72
CA THR A 749 -16.04 26.15 58.11
C THR A 749 -16.30 27.39 57.25
N ASN A 750 -17.14 28.31 57.75
CA ASN A 750 -17.30 29.64 57.18
C ASN A 750 -17.90 30.60 58.24
N ASP A 751 -17.09 30.96 59.24
CA ASP A 751 -17.40 31.96 60.25
C ASP A 751 -16.12 32.74 60.58
N GLN A 752 -16.20 34.09 60.53
CA GLN A 752 -15.16 35.09 60.89
C GLN A 752 -13.86 35.08 60.03
N GLY A 753 -13.30 36.20 59.55
CA GLY A 753 -13.81 37.58 59.42
C GLY A 753 -12.72 38.67 59.55
N THR A 754 -12.41 39.42 58.47
CA THR A 754 -11.65 40.71 58.40
C THR A 754 -10.18 40.72 58.94
N ASP A 755 -9.22 41.57 58.52
CA ASP A 755 -9.14 42.70 57.54
C ASP A 755 -7.69 42.88 56.98
N PRO A 756 -7.40 43.73 55.94
CA PRO A 756 -6.11 43.75 55.22
C PRO A 756 -5.26 45.07 55.23
N ALA A 757 -3.93 44.95 55.06
CA ALA A 757 -2.92 46.01 54.79
C ALA A 757 -1.56 45.35 54.39
N ARG A 758 -0.51 45.96 53.77
CA ARG A 758 -0.19 47.27 53.13
C ARG A 758 0.83 47.01 51.96
N GLN A 759 1.11 48.00 51.11
CA GLN A 759 2.23 48.04 50.12
C GLN A 759 3.58 48.44 50.76
N GLU A 760 4.72 48.17 50.09
CA GLU A 760 5.65 49.21 49.56
C GLU A 760 6.83 48.64 48.72
N THR A 761 7.52 49.56 48.01
CA THR A 761 8.75 49.55 47.16
C THR A 761 9.69 48.31 47.15
N GLU A 762 10.27 47.82 46.03
CA GLU A 762 10.98 48.45 44.87
C GLU A 762 12.50 48.61 45.07
N GLU A 763 13.31 47.75 44.42
CA GLU A 763 14.69 48.02 43.98
C GLU A 763 15.12 46.97 42.91
N ASP A 764 16.00 47.33 41.96
CA ASP A 764 16.45 46.47 40.84
C ASP A 764 17.88 46.83 40.40
N SER A 765 18.82 45.86 40.36
CA SER A 765 20.14 45.96 39.69
C SER A 765 20.96 44.65 39.69
N ASP A 766 21.56 44.38 38.52
CA ASP A 766 22.63 43.44 38.16
C ASP A 766 23.49 42.72 39.24
N ALA A 767 23.81 41.44 38.98
CA ALA A 767 25.17 41.07 38.53
C ALA A 767 25.36 39.59 38.10
N THR A 768 26.16 39.40 37.04
CA THR A 768 26.85 38.17 36.59
C THR A 768 27.65 37.46 37.70
N HIS A 769 27.81 36.12 37.70
CA HIS A 769 28.98 35.48 37.06
C HIS A 769 28.91 33.94 36.82
N GLN A 770 30.03 33.42 36.33
CA GLN A 770 30.29 32.06 35.83
C GLN A 770 30.30 30.93 36.86
N VAL A 771 30.04 29.72 36.36
CA VAL A 771 30.77 28.46 36.59
C VAL A 771 31.96 28.51 37.55
N GLU A 772 31.85 27.85 38.70
CA GLU A 772 32.70 26.69 39.05
C GLU A 772 32.10 25.85 40.18
N SER A 773 32.63 24.66 40.43
CA SER A 773 32.07 23.69 41.39
C SER A 773 33.15 23.05 42.26
N CYS A 774 33.15 23.37 43.56
CA CYS A 774 33.03 22.34 44.60
C CYS A 774 32.78 22.95 45.99
N SER A 775 32.06 22.24 46.86
CA SER A 775 32.19 22.38 48.31
C SER A 775 33.08 21.27 48.89
N GLN A 776 33.77 21.55 49.99
CA GLN A 776 34.71 20.66 50.68
C GLN A 776 34.66 21.07 52.17
N TYR A 777 34.48 20.18 53.16
CA TYR A 777 35.58 19.54 53.92
C TYR A 777 35.02 18.65 55.06
N SER A 778 35.74 17.62 55.49
CA SER A 778 36.20 17.46 56.90
C SER A 778 37.15 16.24 57.11
N MET A 779 38.22 16.47 57.88
CA MET A 779 39.05 15.62 58.78
C MET A 779 39.01 14.06 58.76
N THR A 780 40.08 13.28 59.04
CA THR A 780 41.53 13.55 59.26
C THR A 780 42.43 12.28 59.14
N CYS A 781 43.69 12.49 58.73
CA CYS A 781 44.96 11.84 59.16
C CYS A 781 45.17 10.29 59.14
N SER A 782 46.13 9.82 58.31
CA SER A 782 47.37 9.15 58.79
C SER A 782 48.49 9.15 57.70
N ARG A 783 49.72 8.78 58.07
CA ARG A 783 50.93 8.66 57.21
C ARG A 783 51.00 7.24 56.57
N GLN A 784 51.89 6.86 55.63
CA GLN A 784 53.31 7.20 55.48
C GLN A 784 53.97 6.70 54.16
N GLN A 785 54.91 7.49 53.61
CA GLN A 785 56.15 7.11 52.84
C GLN A 785 56.16 6.36 51.46
N ILE A 786 57.04 6.90 50.58
CA ILE A 786 58.14 6.24 49.81
C ILE A 786 58.08 5.98 48.27
N ARG A 787 58.90 6.78 47.55
CA ARG A 787 59.77 6.54 46.35
C ARG A 787 59.22 6.23 44.93
N ARG A 788 59.69 7.10 43.98
CA ARG A 788 60.40 6.85 42.67
C ARG A 788 59.72 5.94 41.60
N GLY A 789 59.86 6.15 40.28
CA GLY A 789 60.51 7.22 39.50
C GLY A 789 61.14 6.72 38.17
N ILE A 790 61.31 7.62 37.17
CA ILE A 790 62.01 7.43 35.87
C ILE A 790 61.27 6.61 34.78
N GLY A 791 61.30 7.08 33.51
CA GLY A 791 60.95 6.26 32.33
C GLY A 791 60.57 7.04 31.06
N LYS A 792 61.54 7.37 30.17
CA LYS A 792 61.28 7.97 28.84
C LYS A 792 61.33 6.89 27.74
N ARG A 793 60.35 6.86 26.80
CA ARG A 793 60.51 6.83 25.32
C ARG A 793 59.20 6.48 24.57
N ALA A 794 59.24 6.69 23.24
CA ALA A 794 58.37 6.11 22.20
C ALA A 794 56.90 6.57 22.07
N ALA A 795 56.70 7.82 21.63
CA ALA A 795 55.55 8.20 20.79
C ALA A 795 55.87 9.44 19.93
N ARG A 796 56.33 9.25 18.68
CA ARG A 796 56.42 10.31 17.65
C ARG A 796 56.17 9.76 16.25
N ARG A 797 54.95 9.93 15.74
CA ARG A 797 54.55 10.18 14.33
C ARG A 797 53.02 10.05 14.21
N TRP A 798 52.44 10.71 13.21
CA TRP A 798 51.02 10.62 12.79
C TRP A 798 49.95 11.15 13.77
N GLN A 799 49.87 12.47 13.91
CA GLN A 799 48.57 13.14 14.10
C GLN A 799 48.65 14.63 13.71
N GLN A 800 48.00 15.02 12.61
CA GLN A 800 47.66 16.42 12.29
C GLN A 800 46.55 16.49 11.22
N GLU A 801 45.83 17.61 11.21
CA GLU A 801 44.81 18.06 10.24
C GLU A 801 43.45 17.32 10.16
N ALA A 802 42.46 17.84 10.90
CA ALA A 802 41.04 17.89 10.52
C ALA A 802 40.30 18.99 11.32
N ALA A 803 39.36 19.72 10.68
CA ALA A 803 38.67 20.94 11.18
C ALA A 803 39.62 22.16 11.39
N ILE A 804 39.20 23.43 11.29
CA ILE A 804 37.88 24.09 11.47
C ILE A 804 37.64 25.15 10.36
N GLY A 805 36.39 25.49 10.02
CA GLY A 805 36.06 26.73 9.28
C GLY A 805 34.59 26.89 8.88
N VAL A 806 33.88 27.89 9.40
CA VAL A 806 32.44 28.15 9.14
C VAL A 806 32.15 29.67 9.07
N LEU A 807 31.29 30.06 8.11
CA LEU A 807 30.60 31.37 7.96
C LEU A 807 31.42 32.69 8.00
N ARG A 808 31.55 33.34 6.83
CA ARG A 808 31.15 34.74 6.56
C ARG A 808 31.53 35.17 5.13
N PHE A 809 30.56 35.68 4.34
CA PHE A 809 30.47 37.11 3.95
C PHE A 809 29.29 37.35 3.00
N ARG A 810 28.80 38.60 2.95
CA ARG A 810 27.72 39.05 2.04
C ARG A 810 28.02 40.48 1.55
N ALA A 811 28.07 40.65 0.23
CA ALA A 811 28.01 41.91 -0.53
C ALA A 811 29.08 43.01 -0.31
N SER A 812 29.67 43.47 -1.43
CA SER A 812 29.93 44.89 -1.73
C SER A 812 29.85 45.10 -3.26
N GLN A 813 29.89 46.35 -3.76
CA GLN A 813 29.42 46.71 -5.10
C GLN A 813 30.46 47.43 -6.00
N LYS A 814 30.56 47.01 -7.27
CA LYS A 814 30.74 47.82 -8.54
C LYS A 814 31.93 48.84 -8.64
N PRO A 815 32.14 49.53 -9.79
CA PRO A 815 31.86 49.24 -11.23
C PRO A 815 33.12 49.41 -12.15
N GLY A 816 33.04 49.17 -13.49
CA GLY A 816 34.02 49.76 -14.44
C GLY A 816 34.19 49.21 -15.89
N ALA A 817 33.62 49.91 -16.88
CA ALA A 817 34.07 50.19 -18.27
C ALA A 817 34.80 49.17 -19.23
N ASN A 818 34.08 48.79 -20.30
CA ASN A 818 34.39 48.90 -21.76
C ASN A 818 35.81 48.75 -22.37
N ARG A 819 36.00 47.72 -23.23
CA ARG A 819 36.50 47.71 -24.65
C ARG A 819 36.89 46.26 -25.05
N ALA A 820 37.10 45.81 -26.29
CA ALA A 820 36.57 46.03 -27.65
C ALA A 820 37.62 45.52 -28.69
N THR A 821 37.17 44.98 -29.83
CA THR A 821 37.91 44.90 -31.12
C THR A 821 38.93 43.76 -31.42
N ILE A 822 38.47 42.81 -32.25
CA ILE A 822 39.09 42.20 -33.48
C ILE A 822 40.62 41.97 -33.57
N ALA A 823 41.01 40.68 -33.67
CA ALA A 823 41.92 40.08 -34.69
C ALA A 823 41.86 38.53 -34.51
N SER A 824 41.57 37.66 -35.47
CA SER A 824 42.03 37.48 -36.86
C SER A 824 43.48 36.98 -36.99
N CYS A 825 43.63 35.67 -37.23
CA CYS A 825 44.80 35.12 -37.91
C CYS A 825 44.43 33.80 -38.61
N VAL A 826 44.67 33.71 -39.92
CA VAL A 826 44.38 32.53 -40.75
C VAL A 826 45.69 32.04 -41.35
N HIS A 827 45.97 30.74 -41.24
CA HIS A 827 46.83 30.04 -42.20
C HIS A 827 46.32 28.62 -42.45
N ASN A 828 46.45 28.17 -43.69
CA ASN A 828 45.83 26.95 -44.22
C ASN A 828 46.73 26.38 -45.35
N THR A 829 46.48 25.13 -45.76
CA THR A 829 47.19 24.37 -46.81
C THR A 829 48.60 23.91 -46.40
N LYS A 830 49.11 22.74 -46.84
CA LYS A 830 48.87 22.07 -48.13
C LYS A 830 48.65 20.55 -48.03
N THR A 831 47.87 20.05 -48.98
CA THR A 831 47.70 18.62 -49.32
C THR A 831 48.74 18.16 -50.35
N LYS A 832 48.95 16.84 -50.47
CA LYS A 832 49.55 16.23 -51.66
C LYS A 832 49.08 14.77 -51.85
N PRO A 833 48.41 14.42 -52.97
CA PRO A 833 47.88 13.06 -53.21
C PRO A 833 48.84 12.20 -54.08
N ARG A 834 48.46 10.93 -54.35
CA ARG A 834 49.11 10.07 -55.35
C ARG A 834 48.08 9.34 -56.22
N ARG A 835 48.38 9.21 -57.52
CA ARG A 835 47.62 8.49 -58.58
C ARG A 835 47.48 6.99 -58.24
N THR A 836 46.58 6.17 -58.80
CA THR A 836 45.80 6.13 -60.08
C THR A 836 44.34 5.67 -59.76
N SER A 837 43.33 5.62 -60.65
CA SER A 837 43.27 5.33 -62.11
C SER A 837 42.05 5.99 -62.81
N HIS A 838 41.97 5.80 -64.13
CA HIS A 838 40.98 6.31 -65.10
C HIS A 838 39.54 5.78 -64.85
N ALA A 839 38.49 6.37 -65.43
CA ALA A 839 38.43 7.44 -66.46
C ALA A 839 37.40 8.52 -66.10
#